data_AF-A0A093UVJ7-F1
#
_entry.id   AF-A0A093UVJ7-F1
#
_cell.length_a   1.000
_cell.length_b   1.000
_cell.length_c   1.000
_cell.angle_alpha   90.00
_cell.angle_beta   90.00
_cell.angle_gamma   90.00
#
_symmetry.space_group_name_H-M   'P 1'
#
loop_
_entity.id
_entity.type
_entity.pdbx_description
1 polymer ?
#
loop_
_entity_poly.entity_id
_entity_poly.type
_entity_poly.pdbx_seq_one_letter_code
_entity_poly.pdbx_strand_id
1 'polypeptide(L)'
;MGLSFQDSILALLHHERPPASKTGSRCCSMPFIPDDLWHGGISREQFAMHQESTTTTNPQHSYFQLYCPLVQLLNYVLDNYAERNRNWELAIELAKDFFFDFPPQLLNFNALSLLYQAESMIWLHGIFLILYGDMDLLNLLLDPQFLQHTEFADLLDHSLLIAEVLPHLIRLDPYLTCLSPASVYFVVLSSVIQCLALRQYISLADGLENPAIVVPEKLDNSSRIHLKVLSLLHENVGRWEHPVVSEIYRLLLYCTSQALDRSSTNHSKISALVLMQYRWCGHGTGILALSNTAALSEWTFPVPPDEEIWSWNGELEVTLYAVVTRLCDPTMRMCQPGYFDLSLCDQKLPTRNNDNSDIRRLVLNGQKNQAIRFLIRRCHRSFVAIGQSGCPLLDEILPLASTFSSILTALLALAARLQTVVDSANIAVRAVDDNLTISDTESPSTDALNWHQVTISGIRSKLIRLQSGGTQEGDLKEVLAASLLLSMFGFPLQVNNWSLHVQGMIALIESTEPTIIDSLSVARFVRTCAAYNDISAFSLGRLEDSHLAWLKWNICPVGGSGKAYPHSQTPSFTPFEVTIGYPESLITIIAMMSAMFEEKRICARISTSLYGRLKHAFDNTMAESRLPVFNDPAVNNTLNGLSCVTMIEVLLESWIPPGAVNNLSPHLATSVLTAWECIRKAALIYLWRGGFEANPMIALTSTRSEISESYIRLLTYSIGSLVDHAESEGLTIANAMLWSLVVVGNECCMQPMLRQEVLRLLDRAQKHFSIAHFDHVSRLLQELWIRADNPVSEASPGMQGMLNLQGLSRQFDLCIPLF
;
A
#
# COMPACT_ATOMS: atom_id res chain seq x y z
N MET A 1 6.69 35.72 -19.36
CA MET A 1 7.96 36.10 -18.71
C MET A 1 7.83 37.15 -17.59
N GLY A 2 6.62 37.49 -17.09
CA GLY A 2 6.45 38.53 -16.06
C GLY A 2 5.98 38.07 -14.67
N LEU A 3 5.48 36.84 -14.51
CA LEU A 3 4.96 36.31 -13.24
C LEU A 3 5.88 35.26 -12.58
N SER A 4 6.67 34.50 -13.35
CA SER A 4 7.65 33.58 -12.77
C SER A 4 8.67 34.30 -11.87
N PHE A 5 9.03 35.55 -12.19
CA PHE A 5 9.92 36.36 -11.38
C PHE A 5 9.25 36.91 -10.11
N GLN A 6 7.93 37.09 -10.11
CA GLN A 6 7.19 37.64 -8.97
C GLN A 6 6.80 36.54 -7.97
N ASP A 7 6.48 35.34 -8.45
CA ASP A 7 6.21 34.16 -7.64
C ASP A 7 7.49 33.58 -7.01
N SER A 8 8.62 33.56 -7.75
CA SER A 8 9.92 33.19 -7.18
C SER A 8 10.41 34.21 -6.13
N ILE A 9 10.18 35.52 -6.34
CA ILE A 9 10.55 36.55 -5.36
C ILE A 9 9.64 36.55 -4.12
N LEU A 10 8.35 36.23 -4.27
CA LEU A 10 7.43 36.13 -3.13
C LEU A 10 7.68 34.86 -2.31
N ALA A 11 7.98 33.72 -2.94
CA ALA A 11 8.46 32.52 -2.26
C ALA A 11 9.78 32.76 -1.49
N LEU A 12 10.69 33.58 -2.05
CA LEU A 12 11.93 34.03 -1.39
C LEU A 12 11.71 34.94 -0.16
N LEU A 13 10.53 35.55 0.00
CA LEU A 13 10.20 36.46 1.12
C LEU A 13 9.60 35.77 2.35
N HIS A 14 9.33 34.46 2.29
CA HIS A 14 8.75 33.67 3.40
C HIS A 14 9.79 33.03 4.34
N HIS A 15 11.09 33.17 4.05
CA HIS A 15 12.14 32.58 4.88
C HIS A 15 12.29 33.33 6.21
N GLU A 16 11.93 32.63 7.30
CA GLU A 16 12.12 32.99 8.71
C GLU A 16 11.40 34.26 9.21
N ARG A 17 10.10 34.15 9.54
CA ARG A 17 9.46 35.08 10.48
C ARG A 17 8.94 34.33 11.71
N PRO A 18 9.60 34.45 12.88
CA PRO A 18 9.05 33.93 14.13
C PRO A 18 7.72 34.63 14.45
N PRO A 19 6.87 34.03 15.32
CA PRO A 19 5.57 34.58 15.67
C PRO A 19 5.68 36.05 16.06
N ALA A 20 4.71 36.86 15.65
CA ALA A 20 4.69 38.31 15.86
C ALA A 20 4.69 38.66 17.36
N SER A 21 5.87 38.66 17.98
CA SER A 21 6.12 39.27 19.28
C SER A 21 7.46 39.98 19.25
N LYS A 22 7.35 41.31 19.28
CA LYS A 22 8.28 42.34 19.74
C LYS A 22 9.80 42.08 19.59
N THR A 23 10.41 43.02 18.87
CA THR A 23 11.84 43.38 18.78
C THR A 23 12.63 42.69 17.67
N GLY A 24 13.05 43.51 16.70
CA GLY A 24 13.78 43.07 15.52
C GLY A 24 15.22 42.69 15.83
N SER A 25 15.73 41.71 15.10
CA SER A 25 17.16 41.56 14.84
C SER A 25 17.43 40.58 13.69
N ARG A 26 18.16 41.10 12.69
CA ARG A 26 19.13 40.48 11.77
C ARG A 26 18.64 39.41 10.78
N CYS A 27 18.55 39.85 9.52
CA CYS A 27 18.70 39.03 8.32
C CYS A 27 20.06 38.32 8.31
N CYS A 28 20.05 36.99 8.21
CA CYS A 28 21.20 36.21 7.75
C CYS A 28 21.09 36.03 6.22
N SER A 29 22.23 36.12 5.54
CA SER A 29 22.37 36.03 4.07
C SER A 29 22.04 34.64 3.52
N MET A 30 21.23 34.58 2.46
CA MET A 30 20.89 33.37 1.70
C MET A 30 22.01 32.93 0.74
N PRO A 31 22.23 31.62 0.53
CA PRO A 31 22.94 31.11 -0.65
C PRO A 31 22.02 31.13 -1.89
N PHE A 32 22.59 31.45 -3.05
CA PHE A 32 21.90 31.57 -4.35
C PHE A 32 21.68 30.17 -4.97
N ILE A 33 20.48 29.87 -5.47
CA ILE A 33 20.15 28.60 -6.14
C ILE A 33 19.52 28.90 -7.52
N PRO A 34 19.86 28.16 -8.61
CA PRO A 34 19.49 28.50 -10.00
C PRO A 34 18.00 28.30 -10.35
N ASP A 35 17.52 29.06 -11.34
CA ASP A 35 16.12 29.08 -11.84
C ASP A 35 15.61 27.73 -12.38
N ASP A 36 16.51 26.82 -12.73
CA ASP A 36 16.23 25.54 -13.38
C ASP A 36 15.39 24.60 -12.47
N LEU A 37 15.52 24.73 -11.15
CA LEU A 37 14.80 23.94 -10.14
C LEU A 37 13.30 24.24 -10.06
N TRP A 38 12.86 25.39 -10.58
CA TRP A 38 11.45 25.81 -10.58
C TRP A 38 10.69 25.34 -11.82
N HIS A 39 11.39 24.88 -12.87
CA HIS A 39 10.85 24.71 -14.21
C HIS A 39 11.15 23.34 -14.87
N GLY A 40 11.75 22.40 -14.13
CA GLY A 40 12.02 21.04 -14.64
C GLY A 40 10.75 20.18 -14.75
N GLY A 41 10.52 19.60 -15.93
CA GLY A 41 9.50 18.56 -16.12
C GLY A 41 9.85 17.28 -15.35
N ILE A 42 8.84 16.53 -14.90
CA ILE A 42 9.01 15.43 -13.93
C ILE A 42 9.07 14.06 -14.62
N SER A 43 10.14 13.31 -14.35
CA SER A 43 10.13 11.85 -14.24
C SER A 43 10.15 11.41 -12.76
N ARG A 44 9.72 10.17 -12.47
CA ARG A 44 9.74 9.59 -11.10
C ARG A 44 11.15 9.58 -10.48
N GLU A 45 12.18 9.57 -11.32
CA GLU A 45 13.60 9.62 -10.93
C GLU A 45 14.01 11.06 -10.55
N GLN A 46 13.47 12.09 -11.20
CA GLN A 46 13.76 13.50 -10.89
C GLN A 46 13.09 14.00 -9.59
N PHE A 47 11.93 13.44 -9.24
CA PHE A 47 11.28 13.72 -7.94
C PHE A 47 12.13 13.21 -6.77
N ALA A 48 12.87 12.11 -6.97
CA ALA A 48 13.82 11.58 -6.00
C ALA A 48 15.15 12.37 -5.97
N MET A 49 15.55 12.96 -7.12
CA MET A 49 16.76 13.78 -7.23
C MET A 49 16.63 15.18 -6.60
N HIS A 50 15.45 15.79 -6.49
CA HIS A 50 15.39 17.20 -6.06
C HIS A 50 15.29 17.43 -4.54
N GLN A 51 15.36 16.37 -3.73
CA GLN A 51 15.72 16.47 -2.32
C GLN A 51 17.24 16.68 -2.09
N GLU A 52 18.07 16.67 -3.14
CA GLU A 52 19.53 16.48 -3.10
C GLU A 52 20.43 17.68 -2.71
N SER A 53 19.96 18.92 -2.60
CA SER A 53 20.89 20.08 -2.63
C SER A 53 20.95 20.98 -1.39
N THR A 54 20.95 20.44 -0.16
CA THR A 54 21.36 21.20 1.04
C THR A 54 22.11 20.36 2.09
N THR A 55 23.30 19.87 1.74
CA THR A 55 24.28 19.41 2.73
C THR A 55 25.13 20.59 3.21
N THR A 56 24.78 21.17 4.36
CA THR A 56 25.70 21.56 5.46
C THR A 56 24.98 22.45 6.48
N THR A 57 24.97 22.00 7.74
CA THR A 57 24.47 22.68 8.97
C THR A 57 22.94 22.79 9.11
N ASN A 58 22.38 22.16 10.16
CA ASN A 58 20.96 22.10 10.55
C ASN A 58 20.15 23.39 10.23
N PRO A 59 18.99 23.25 9.57
CA PRO A 59 17.76 23.07 10.35
C PRO A 59 16.87 21.95 9.80
N GLN A 60 16.51 21.00 10.66
CA GLN A 60 15.45 20.03 10.36
C GLN A 60 14.16 20.80 10.03
N HIS A 61 13.57 20.54 8.85
CA HIS A 61 12.29 21.11 8.36
C HIS A 61 12.37 22.51 7.74
N SER A 62 13.29 22.71 6.80
CA SER A 62 13.38 23.96 6.03
C SER A 62 12.12 24.21 5.18
N TYR A 63 11.83 25.48 4.88
CA TYR A 63 10.73 25.90 4.01
C TYR A 63 10.72 25.13 2.67
N PHE A 64 11.89 25.03 2.03
CA PHE A 64 12.05 24.37 0.74
C PHE A 64 11.73 22.88 0.77
N GLN A 65 12.08 22.17 1.84
CA GLN A 65 11.76 20.74 1.98
C GLN A 65 10.24 20.48 1.97
N LEU A 66 9.45 21.40 2.51
CA LEU A 66 7.99 21.27 2.50
C LEU A 66 7.36 21.78 1.20
N TYR A 67 7.86 22.89 0.64
CA TYR A 67 7.21 23.57 -0.47
C TYR A 67 7.65 23.10 -1.86
N CYS A 68 8.93 22.77 -2.07
CA CYS A 68 9.39 22.35 -3.41
C CYS A 68 8.59 21.15 -3.95
N PRO A 69 8.33 20.07 -3.17
CA PRO A 69 7.51 18.97 -3.64
C PRO A 69 6.07 19.37 -3.96
N LEU A 70 5.47 20.26 -3.14
CA LEU A 70 4.10 20.73 -3.33
C LEU A 70 3.94 21.62 -4.56
N VAL A 71 4.92 22.50 -4.82
CA VAL A 71 4.94 23.36 -6.02
C VAL A 71 5.11 22.51 -7.27
N GLN A 72 6.03 21.54 -7.26
CA GLN A 72 6.23 20.61 -8.37
C GLN A 72 4.97 19.79 -8.65
N LEU A 73 4.35 19.26 -7.60
CA LEU A 73 3.09 18.51 -7.71
C LEU A 73 1.96 19.38 -8.26
N LEU A 74 1.80 20.60 -7.77
CA LEU A 74 0.79 21.53 -8.28
C LEU A 74 1.01 21.83 -9.76
N ASN A 75 2.24 22.15 -10.17
CA ASN A 75 2.56 22.39 -11.58
C ASN A 75 2.24 21.17 -12.45
N TYR A 76 2.59 19.97 -11.97
CA TYR A 76 2.28 18.72 -12.67
C TYR A 76 0.77 18.48 -12.85
N VAL A 77 -0.03 18.78 -11.81
CA VAL A 77 -1.49 18.73 -11.89
C VAL A 77 -2.02 19.75 -12.90
N LEU A 78 -1.48 20.97 -12.90
CA LEU A 78 -1.89 22.03 -13.82
C LEU A 78 -1.56 21.69 -15.28
N ASP A 79 -0.39 21.12 -15.55
CA ASP A 79 0.06 20.75 -16.89
C ASP A 79 -0.77 19.59 -17.48
N ASN A 80 -1.29 18.69 -16.63
CA ASN A 80 -2.06 17.52 -17.04
C ASN A 80 -3.58 17.68 -16.87
N TYR A 81 -4.06 18.89 -16.54
CA TYR A 81 -5.46 19.15 -16.19
C TYR A 81 -6.45 18.78 -17.30
N ALA A 82 -6.10 19.02 -18.57
CA ALA A 82 -7.02 18.88 -19.70
C ALA A 82 -7.34 17.42 -20.06
N GLU A 83 -6.43 16.48 -19.81
CA GLU A 83 -6.57 15.11 -20.32
C GLU A 83 -7.05 14.11 -19.25
N ARG A 84 -6.97 14.44 -17.95
CA ARG A 84 -7.34 13.59 -16.80
C ARG A 84 -7.00 12.09 -17.03
N ASN A 85 -5.81 11.84 -17.58
CA ASN A 85 -5.36 10.54 -18.03
C ASN A 85 -4.60 9.80 -16.89
N ARG A 86 -3.81 8.76 -17.21
CA ARG A 86 -2.98 8.03 -16.22
C ARG A 86 -2.03 8.92 -15.40
N ASN A 87 -1.62 10.08 -15.93
CA ASN A 87 -0.81 11.05 -15.20
C ASN A 87 -1.58 11.67 -14.03
N TRP A 88 -2.91 11.76 -14.11
CA TRP A 88 -3.77 12.25 -13.04
C TRP A 88 -3.78 11.30 -11.83
N GLU A 89 -3.87 9.99 -12.08
CA GLU A 89 -3.77 8.97 -11.03
C GLU A 89 -2.39 8.98 -10.37
N LEU A 90 -1.32 9.19 -11.16
CA LEU A 90 0.03 9.36 -10.64
C LEU A 90 0.14 10.58 -9.72
N ALA A 91 -0.51 11.70 -10.07
CA ALA A 91 -0.50 12.91 -9.23
C ALA A 91 -1.16 12.66 -7.86
N ILE A 92 -2.28 11.92 -7.82
CA ILE A 92 -2.92 11.48 -6.57
C ILE A 92 -1.94 10.65 -5.73
N GLU A 93 -1.22 9.72 -6.36
CA GLU A 93 -0.26 8.88 -5.66
C GLU A 93 0.94 9.68 -5.13
N LEU A 94 1.44 10.67 -5.87
CA LEU A 94 2.51 11.58 -5.44
C LEU A 94 2.06 12.48 -4.27
N ALA A 95 0.82 12.97 -4.29
CA ALA A 95 0.24 13.73 -3.18
C ALA A 95 0.18 12.88 -1.89
N LYS A 96 -0.17 11.60 -2.00
CA LYS A 96 -0.16 10.67 -0.87
C LYS A 96 1.26 10.38 -0.38
N ASP A 97 2.22 10.22 -1.29
CA ASP A 97 3.63 10.02 -0.92
C ASP A 97 4.18 11.23 -0.14
N PHE A 98 3.81 12.45 -0.52
CA PHE A 98 4.14 13.65 0.27
C PHE A 98 3.64 13.58 1.73
N PHE A 99 2.43 13.05 1.97
CA PHE A 99 1.94 12.85 3.34
C PHE A 99 2.81 11.87 4.13
N PHE A 100 3.31 10.80 3.50
CA PHE A 100 4.18 9.82 4.19
C PHE A 100 5.58 10.37 4.47
N ASP A 101 6.08 11.24 3.59
CA ASP A 101 7.36 11.92 3.75
C ASP A 101 7.27 13.16 4.65
N PHE A 102 6.05 13.58 5.03
CA PHE A 102 5.83 14.76 5.85
C PHE A 102 6.48 14.60 7.24
N PRO A 103 7.19 15.61 7.76
CA PRO A 103 7.91 15.51 9.02
C PRO A 103 7.07 15.05 10.22
N PRO A 104 7.43 13.92 10.87
CA PRO A 104 6.69 13.37 12.01
C PRO A 104 6.54 14.33 13.19
N GLN A 105 7.46 15.28 13.36
CA GLN A 105 7.45 16.29 14.42
C GLN A 105 6.39 17.38 14.19
N LEU A 106 6.04 17.64 12.92
CA LEU A 106 5.08 18.68 12.53
C LEU A 106 3.64 18.15 12.44
N LEU A 107 3.43 16.83 12.57
CA LEU A 107 2.09 16.24 12.51
C LEU A 107 1.15 16.71 13.62
N ASN A 108 1.68 17.15 14.77
CA ASN A 108 0.85 17.72 15.84
C ASN A 108 0.65 19.22 15.59
N PHE A 109 -0.59 19.68 15.47
CA PHE A 109 -0.85 21.10 15.19
C PHE A 109 -0.36 22.05 16.29
N ASN A 110 -0.18 21.56 17.52
CA ASN A 110 0.39 22.32 18.62
C ASN A 110 1.92 22.48 18.51
N ALA A 111 2.59 21.62 17.74
CA ALA A 111 4.02 21.71 17.47
C ALA A 111 4.36 22.72 16.37
N LEU A 112 3.36 23.21 15.62
CA LEU A 112 3.55 24.21 14.58
C LEU A 112 4.03 25.54 15.19
N SER A 113 5.15 26.03 14.69
CA SER A 113 5.82 27.25 15.16
C SER A 113 5.96 28.30 14.07
N LEU A 114 5.87 27.91 12.80
CA LEU A 114 6.09 28.78 11.65
C LEU A 114 4.90 28.69 10.69
N LEU A 115 4.53 29.82 10.09
CA LEU A 115 3.34 29.94 9.23
C LEU A 115 3.36 28.94 8.05
N TYR A 116 4.51 28.82 7.40
CA TYR A 116 4.67 27.95 6.24
C TYR A 116 4.41 26.46 6.56
N GLN A 117 4.56 26.04 7.81
CA GLN A 117 4.27 24.65 8.22
C GLN A 117 2.76 24.40 8.14
N ALA A 118 1.94 25.33 8.63
CA ALA A 118 0.49 25.25 8.51
C ALA A 118 0.05 25.40 7.04
N GLU A 119 0.65 26.32 6.30
CA GLU A 119 0.32 26.50 4.88
C GLU A 119 0.66 25.26 4.03
N SER A 120 1.75 24.54 4.31
CA SER A 120 2.08 23.31 3.58
C SER A 120 0.98 22.23 3.70
N MET A 121 0.30 22.16 4.86
CA MET A 121 -0.83 21.27 5.08
C MET A 121 -2.07 21.72 4.31
N ILE A 122 -2.32 23.03 4.24
CA ILE A 122 -3.39 23.62 3.43
C ILE A 122 -3.14 23.34 1.94
N TRP A 123 -1.90 23.48 1.47
CA TRP A 123 -1.52 23.20 0.10
C TRP A 123 -1.74 21.73 -0.27
N LEU A 124 -1.35 20.78 0.58
CA LEU A 124 -1.60 19.36 0.30
C LEU A 124 -3.08 19.08 0.07
N HIS A 125 -3.95 19.51 0.99
CA HIS A 125 -5.38 19.29 0.86
C HIS A 125 -6.01 20.13 -0.26
N GLY A 126 -5.51 21.33 -0.51
CA GLY A 126 -5.92 22.17 -1.64
C GLY A 126 -5.63 21.52 -2.99
N ILE A 127 -4.47 20.88 -3.15
CA ILE A 127 -4.16 20.08 -4.34
C ILE A 127 -5.12 18.91 -4.48
N PHE A 128 -5.48 18.22 -3.39
CA PHE A 128 -6.49 17.17 -3.44
C PHE A 128 -7.88 17.68 -3.85
N LEU A 129 -8.29 18.88 -3.40
CA LEU A 129 -9.53 19.49 -3.85
C LEU A 129 -9.54 19.73 -5.38
N ILE A 130 -8.40 20.07 -5.97
CA ILE A 130 -8.25 20.16 -7.44
C ILE A 130 -8.31 18.78 -8.10
N LEU A 131 -7.58 17.80 -7.54
CA LEU A 131 -7.49 16.45 -8.08
C LEU A 131 -8.84 15.71 -8.12
N TYR A 132 -9.66 15.88 -7.09
CA TYR A 132 -10.98 15.26 -6.99
C TYR A 132 -12.12 16.14 -7.54
N GLY A 133 -11.87 17.43 -7.72
CA GLY A 133 -12.88 18.41 -8.12
C GLY A 133 -12.52 19.17 -9.37
N ASP A 134 -12.47 20.49 -9.20
CA ASP A 134 -12.15 21.46 -10.23
C ASP A 134 -11.42 22.66 -9.58
N MET A 135 -10.70 23.42 -10.40
CA MET A 135 -10.17 24.73 -10.02
C MET A 135 -11.23 25.82 -10.19
N ASP A 136 -12.15 25.69 -11.14
CA ASP A 136 -13.20 26.68 -11.32
C ASP A 136 -14.25 26.60 -10.20
N LEU A 137 -14.36 27.68 -9.42
CA LEU A 137 -15.31 27.80 -8.32
C LEU A 137 -16.76 27.66 -8.78
N LEU A 138 -17.10 28.08 -10.00
CA LEU A 138 -18.45 27.93 -10.54
C LEU A 138 -18.73 26.51 -11.01
N ASN A 139 -17.73 25.80 -11.56
CA ASN A 139 -17.91 24.38 -11.87
C ASN A 139 -18.25 23.62 -10.59
N LEU A 140 -17.51 23.85 -9.50
CA LEU A 140 -17.83 23.24 -8.21
C LEU A 140 -19.23 23.60 -7.69
N LEU A 141 -19.66 24.86 -7.83
CA LEU A 141 -20.96 25.32 -7.32
C LEU A 141 -22.17 24.85 -8.14
N LEU A 142 -22.02 24.72 -9.46
CA LEU A 142 -23.14 24.61 -10.40
C LEU A 142 -23.13 23.33 -11.25
N ASP A 143 -22.03 22.59 -11.30
CA ASP A 143 -21.98 21.34 -12.06
C ASP A 143 -22.55 20.16 -11.23
N PRO A 144 -23.59 19.45 -11.74
CA PRO A 144 -24.19 18.32 -11.03
C PRO A 144 -23.20 17.18 -10.77
N GLN A 145 -22.11 17.06 -11.53
CA GLN A 145 -21.18 15.95 -11.38
C GLN A 145 -20.53 15.92 -9.98
N PHE A 146 -20.29 17.10 -9.37
CA PHE A 146 -19.69 17.19 -8.04
C PHE A 146 -20.70 16.98 -6.91
N LEU A 147 -21.98 16.84 -7.23
CA LEU A 147 -23.02 16.39 -6.31
C LEU A 147 -23.19 14.87 -6.33
N GLN A 148 -22.38 14.14 -7.09
CA GLN A 148 -22.30 12.69 -6.99
C GLN A 148 -21.60 12.28 -5.69
N HIS A 149 -22.02 11.13 -5.15
CA HIS A 149 -21.60 10.63 -3.85
C HIS A 149 -20.11 10.55 -3.59
N THR A 150 -19.36 10.06 -4.57
CA THR A 150 -17.95 9.72 -4.43
C THR A 150 -17.09 10.98 -4.44
N GLU A 151 -17.29 11.81 -5.44
CA GLU A 151 -16.60 13.09 -5.66
C GLU A 151 -16.89 14.05 -4.51
N PHE A 152 -18.16 14.18 -4.13
CA PHE A 152 -18.54 15.04 -3.02
C PHE A 152 -17.92 14.60 -1.68
N ALA A 153 -17.82 13.28 -1.45
CA ALA A 153 -17.22 12.75 -0.23
C ALA A 153 -15.74 13.12 -0.10
N ASP A 154 -14.97 12.96 -1.19
CA ASP A 154 -13.54 13.29 -1.22
C ASP A 154 -13.31 14.80 -1.04
N LEU A 155 -14.10 15.62 -1.74
CA LEU A 155 -14.03 17.09 -1.63
C LEU A 155 -14.36 17.56 -0.22
N LEU A 156 -15.47 17.08 0.35
CA LEU A 156 -15.90 17.49 1.70
C LEU A 156 -14.88 17.05 2.74
N ASP A 157 -14.32 15.85 2.65
CA ASP A 157 -13.39 15.38 3.67
C ASP A 157 -12.07 16.17 3.67
N HIS A 158 -11.53 16.51 2.50
CA HIS A 158 -10.38 17.41 2.40
C HIS A 158 -10.68 18.84 2.84
N SER A 159 -11.90 19.33 2.59
CA SER A 159 -12.35 20.63 3.10
C SER A 159 -12.44 20.65 4.63
N LEU A 160 -12.96 19.58 5.25
CA LEU A 160 -12.96 19.42 6.71
C LEU A 160 -11.54 19.36 7.28
N LEU A 161 -10.61 18.69 6.59
CA LEU A 161 -9.19 18.63 6.98
C LEU A 161 -8.50 19.99 6.93
N ILE A 162 -8.78 20.82 5.91
CA ILE A 162 -8.32 22.21 5.87
C ILE A 162 -8.83 22.97 7.10
N ALA A 163 -10.12 22.79 7.44
CA ALA A 163 -10.74 23.43 8.60
C ALA A 163 -10.02 23.13 9.92
N GLU A 164 -9.45 21.93 10.08
CA GLU A 164 -8.69 21.55 11.27
C GLU A 164 -7.36 22.31 11.39
N VAL A 165 -6.78 22.78 10.27
CA VAL A 165 -5.53 23.56 10.24
C VAL A 165 -5.78 25.05 10.51
N LEU A 166 -6.92 25.60 10.08
CA LEU A 166 -7.23 27.05 10.13
C LEU A 166 -7.12 27.70 11.52
N PRO A 167 -7.55 27.09 12.65
CA PRO A 167 -7.36 27.68 13.98
C PRO A 167 -5.88 27.90 14.30
N HIS A 168 -5.02 26.98 13.85
CA HIS A 168 -3.57 27.05 14.08
C HIS A 168 -2.92 28.07 13.13
N LEU A 169 -3.45 28.24 11.92
CA LEU A 169 -3.07 29.34 11.02
C LEU A 169 -3.31 30.70 11.68
N ILE A 170 -4.53 30.92 12.21
CA ILE A 170 -4.88 32.17 12.92
C ILE A 170 -4.01 32.37 14.18
N ARG A 171 -3.66 31.28 14.89
CA ARG A 171 -2.75 31.37 16.04
C ARG A 171 -1.36 31.88 15.64
N LEU A 172 -0.87 31.47 14.47
CA LEU A 172 0.47 31.81 13.97
C LEU A 172 0.51 33.20 13.31
N ASP A 173 -0.55 33.58 12.59
CA ASP A 173 -0.75 34.92 12.00
C ASP A 173 -2.19 35.42 12.24
N PRO A 174 -2.45 36.08 13.40
CA PRO A 174 -3.80 36.51 13.77
C PRO A 174 -4.47 37.48 12.79
N TYR A 175 -3.68 38.14 11.94
CA TYR A 175 -4.15 39.12 10.97
C TYR A 175 -4.08 38.59 9.53
N LEU A 176 -3.61 37.35 9.30
CA LEU A 176 -3.49 36.71 7.98
C LEU A 176 -2.79 37.58 6.93
N THR A 177 -1.84 38.40 7.39
CA THR A 177 -1.14 39.38 6.54
C THR A 177 -0.09 38.73 5.66
N CYS A 178 0.37 37.53 6.02
CA CYS A 178 1.55 36.91 5.46
C CYS A 178 1.27 35.63 4.66
N LEU A 179 0.01 35.28 4.39
CA LEU A 179 -0.32 34.09 3.60
C LEU A 179 0.19 34.17 2.15
N SER A 180 0.40 33.03 1.53
CA SER A 180 0.60 32.92 0.09
C SER A 180 -0.75 33.03 -0.65
N PRO A 181 -0.79 33.59 -1.88
CA PRO A 181 -2.01 33.67 -2.67
C PRO A 181 -2.67 32.30 -2.92
N ALA A 182 -1.86 31.26 -3.14
CA ALA A 182 -2.35 29.90 -3.29
C ALA A 182 -3.05 29.38 -2.02
N SER A 183 -2.50 29.62 -0.82
CA SER A 183 -3.17 29.27 0.43
C SER A 183 -4.52 29.96 0.57
N VAL A 184 -4.61 31.26 0.23
CA VAL A 184 -5.87 32.00 0.24
C VAL A 184 -6.88 31.38 -0.73
N TYR A 185 -6.43 31.05 -1.93
CA TYR A 185 -7.28 30.41 -2.93
C TYR A 185 -7.77 29.01 -2.49
N PHE A 186 -6.92 28.18 -1.89
CA PHE A 186 -7.34 26.88 -1.35
C PHE A 186 -8.35 27.02 -0.19
N VAL A 187 -8.23 28.06 0.63
CA VAL A 187 -9.26 28.38 1.64
C VAL A 187 -10.58 28.78 0.97
N VAL A 188 -10.54 29.57 -0.09
CA VAL A 188 -11.74 29.94 -0.88
C VAL A 188 -12.38 28.70 -1.50
N LEU A 189 -11.57 27.82 -2.10
CA LEU A 189 -12.00 26.56 -2.69
C LEU A 189 -12.68 25.66 -1.65
N SER A 190 -12.02 25.46 -0.50
CA SER A 190 -12.59 24.75 0.63
C SER A 190 -13.91 25.37 1.12
N SER A 191 -14.00 26.70 1.16
CA SER A 191 -15.22 27.39 1.59
C SER A 191 -16.40 27.16 0.64
N VAL A 192 -16.15 27.04 -0.67
CA VAL A 192 -17.17 26.65 -1.64
C VAL A 192 -17.73 25.26 -1.33
N ILE A 193 -16.88 24.29 -0.98
CA ILE A 193 -17.32 22.96 -0.59
C ILE A 193 -18.15 22.98 0.70
N GLN A 194 -17.78 23.82 1.68
CA GLN A 194 -18.60 24.03 2.88
C GLN A 194 -19.99 24.59 2.54
N CYS A 195 -20.08 25.54 1.61
CA CYS A 195 -21.37 26.07 1.13
C CYS A 195 -22.24 24.97 0.51
N LEU A 196 -21.66 24.09 -0.33
CA LEU A 196 -22.37 22.95 -0.92
C LEU A 196 -22.90 21.96 0.13
N ALA A 197 -22.09 21.68 1.17
CA ALA A 197 -22.51 20.82 2.27
C ALA A 197 -23.65 21.42 3.10
N LEU A 198 -23.56 22.71 3.44
CA LEU A 198 -24.62 23.41 4.18
C LEU A 198 -25.90 23.55 3.37
N ARG A 199 -25.80 23.74 2.06
CA ARG A 199 -26.96 23.84 1.15
C ARG A 199 -27.92 22.66 1.29
N GLN A 200 -27.38 21.44 1.49
CA GLN A 200 -28.19 20.24 1.70
C GLN A 200 -29.17 20.41 2.87
N TYR A 201 -28.76 21.11 3.94
CA TYR A 201 -29.59 21.34 5.12
C TYR A 201 -30.58 22.49 4.94
N ILE A 202 -30.25 23.48 4.10
CA ILE A 202 -31.17 24.58 3.74
C ILE A 202 -32.34 24.02 2.93
N SER A 203 -32.05 23.27 1.86
CA SER A 203 -33.08 22.71 0.99
C SER A 203 -33.99 21.70 1.71
N LEU A 204 -33.46 20.95 2.69
CA LEU A 204 -34.25 20.05 3.54
C LEU A 204 -35.19 20.79 4.49
N ALA A 205 -34.78 21.95 5.01
CA ALA A 205 -35.62 22.79 5.88
C ALA A 205 -36.82 23.40 5.13
N ASP A 206 -36.68 23.67 3.83
CA ASP A 206 -37.76 24.20 2.98
C ASP A 206 -38.73 23.12 2.48
N GLY A 207 -38.31 21.83 2.45
CA GLY A 207 -39.07 20.73 1.84
C GLY A 207 -39.76 19.75 2.80
N LEU A 208 -39.27 19.58 4.03
CA LEU A 208 -39.78 18.59 4.99
C LEU A 208 -39.74 19.14 6.43
N GLU A 209 -40.90 19.16 7.11
CA GLU A 209 -41.04 19.43 8.55
C GLU A 209 -40.43 18.30 9.42
N ASN A 210 -39.18 17.90 9.19
CA ASN A 210 -38.52 16.89 10.03
C ASN A 210 -37.54 17.56 11.01
N PRO A 211 -37.95 17.86 12.26
CA PRO A 211 -37.10 18.51 13.26
C PRO A 211 -35.88 17.68 13.70
N ALA A 212 -35.74 16.44 13.21
CA ALA A 212 -34.63 15.54 13.51
C ALA A 212 -33.36 15.81 12.68
N ILE A 213 -33.43 16.60 11.61
CA ILE A 213 -32.27 16.89 10.75
C ILE A 213 -31.50 18.08 11.35
N VAL A 214 -30.33 17.79 11.91
CA VAL A 214 -29.44 18.76 12.56
C VAL A 214 -28.09 18.72 11.86
N VAL A 215 -27.50 19.89 11.62
CA VAL A 215 -26.16 19.99 11.04
C VAL A 215 -25.15 19.37 12.02
N PRO A 216 -24.29 18.43 11.59
CA PRO A 216 -23.28 17.84 12.45
C PRO A 216 -22.34 18.89 13.04
N GLU A 217 -21.97 18.73 14.32
CA GLU A 217 -21.11 19.69 15.04
C GLU A 217 -19.77 19.92 14.33
N LYS A 218 -19.20 18.88 13.72
CA LYS A 218 -17.95 19.02 12.95
C LYS A 218 -18.11 19.94 11.73
N LEU A 219 -19.24 19.86 11.01
CA LEU A 219 -19.52 20.72 9.86
C LEU A 219 -19.82 22.16 10.30
N ASP A 220 -20.54 22.35 11.41
CA ASP A 220 -20.77 23.66 12.02
C ASP A 220 -19.44 24.34 12.38
N ASN A 221 -18.62 23.68 13.19
CA ASN A 221 -17.31 24.19 13.61
C ASN A 221 -16.40 24.49 12.40
N SER A 222 -16.38 23.60 11.40
CA SER A 222 -15.64 23.78 10.15
C SER A 222 -16.11 25.01 9.38
N SER A 223 -17.43 25.19 9.21
CA SER A 223 -18.00 26.31 8.48
C SER A 223 -17.73 27.64 9.19
N ARG A 224 -17.86 27.67 10.53
CA ARG A 224 -17.59 28.87 11.33
C ARG A 224 -16.11 29.29 11.30
N ILE A 225 -15.18 28.34 11.31
CA ILE A 225 -13.75 28.70 11.22
C ILE A 225 -13.38 29.22 9.82
N HIS A 226 -13.91 28.63 8.75
CA HIS A 226 -13.76 29.17 7.40
C HIS A 226 -14.32 30.58 7.29
N LEU A 227 -15.53 30.81 7.82
CA LEU A 227 -16.17 32.12 7.83
C LEU A 227 -15.31 33.16 8.57
N LYS A 228 -14.71 32.78 9.71
CA LYS A 228 -13.80 33.65 10.47
C LYS A 228 -12.52 33.98 9.70
N VAL A 229 -11.94 33.01 8.99
CA VAL A 229 -10.75 33.26 8.15
C VAL A 229 -11.10 34.20 7.00
N LEU A 230 -12.22 33.96 6.30
CA LEU A 230 -12.68 34.82 5.22
C LEU A 230 -13.03 36.23 5.70
N SER A 231 -13.63 36.38 6.90
CA SER A 231 -13.89 37.70 7.47
C SER A 231 -12.61 38.45 7.77
N LEU A 232 -11.59 37.79 8.33
CA LEU A 232 -10.28 38.40 8.56
C LEU A 232 -9.57 38.80 7.26
N LEU A 233 -9.68 37.99 6.20
CA LEU A 233 -9.16 38.34 4.88
C LEU A 233 -9.92 39.53 4.27
N HIS A 234 -11.24 39.56 4.45
CA HIS A 234 -12.09 40.65 3.98
C HIS A 234 -11.83 41.97 4.73
N GLU A 235 -11.60 41.92 6.04
CA GLU A 235 -11.29 43.10 6.87
C GLU A 235 -9.89 43.66 6.61
N ASN A 236 -8.94 42.82 6.19
CA ASN A 236 -7.58 43.24 5.82
C ASN A 236 -7.49 43.63 4.33
N VAL A 237 -8.33 44.60 3.95
CA VAL A 237 -8.62 45.11 2.59
C VAL A 237 -7.35 45.47 1.76
N GLY A 238 -6.17 45.62 2.36
CA GLY A 238 -4.96 45.99 1.59
C GLY A 238 -4.42 44.90 0.65
N ARG A 239 -4.20 43.68 1.14
CA ARG A 239 -3.46 42.62 0.40
C ARG A 239 -4.39 41.64 -0.33
N TRP A 240 -5.58 41.43 0.22
CA TRP A 240 -6.50 40.35 -0.19
C TRP A 240 -7.85 40.86 -0.66
N GLU A 241 -7.98 42.16 -0.96
CA GLU A 241 -9.19 42.72 -1.57
C GLU A 241 -9.33 42.18 -3.00
N HIS A 242 -9.94 41.00 -3.08
CA HIS A 242 -10.30 40.35 -4.32
C HIS A 242 -11.81 40.09 -4.31
N PRO A 243 -12.56 40.49 -5.35
CA PRO A 243 -14.03 40.38 -5.37
C PRO A 243 -14.55 38.96 -5.11
N VAL A 244 -13.83 37.93 -5.60
CA VAL A 244 -14.15 36.52 -5.33
C VAL A 244 -14.12 36.18 -3.84
N VAL A 245 -13.13 36.66 -3.08
CA VAL A 245 -13.02 36.40 -1.64
C VAL A 245 -14.22 37.03 -0.92
N SER A 246 -14.59 38.26 -1.29
CA SER A 246 -15.77 38.93 -0.73
C SER A 246 -17.07 38.22 -1.04
N GLU A 247 -17.20 37.64 -2.24
CA GLU A 247 -18.43 36.99 -2.66
C GLU A 247 -18.59 35.62 -2.01
N ILE A 248 -17.51 34.83 -1.92
CA ILE A 248 -17.51 33.56 -1.20
C ILE A 248 -17.71 33.77 0.32
N TYR A 249 -17.16 34.86 0.89
CA TYR A 249 -17.47 35.26 2.27
C TYR A 249 -18.97 35.49 2.49
N ARG A 250 -19.63 36.26 1.60
CA ARG A 250 -21.08 36.51 1.68
C ARG A 250 -21.88 35.22 1.48
N LEU A 251 -21.45 34.36 0.56
CA LEU A 251 -22.07 33.06 0.30
C LEU A 251 -22.05 32.16 1.53
N LEU A 252 -20.88 31.99 2.16
CA LEU A 252 -20.75 31.18 3.36
C LEU A 252 -21.47 31.79 4.55
N LEU A 253 -21.47 33.12 4.69
CA LEU A 253 -22.24 33.83 5.71
C LEU A 253 -23.74 33.56 5.58
N TYR A 254 -24.27 33.58 4.35
CA TYR A 254 -25.65 33.21 4.07
C TYR A 254 -25.94 31.75 4.39
N CYS A 255 -25.08 30.82 3.95
CA CYS A 255 -25.28 29.40 4.20
C CYS A 255 -25.30 29.07 5.70
N THR A 256 -24.38 29.66 6.46
CA THR A 256 -24.31 29.49 7.91
C THR A 256 -25.51 30.12 8.62
N SER A 257 -25.94 31.32 8.23
CA SER A 257 -27.08 32.00 8.85
C SER A 257 -28.41 31.29 8.61
N GLN A 258 -28.58 30.64 7.46
CA GLN A 258 -29.76 29.86 7.09
C GLN A 258 -29.74 28.45 7.69
N ALA A 259 -28.66 27.68 7.46
CA ALA A 259 -28.58 26.28 7.87
C ALA A 259 -28.39 26.09 9.38
N LEU A 260 -27.57 26.94 10.02
CA LEU A 260 -27.16 26.77 11.42
C LEU A 260 -28.00 27.64 12.35
N ASP A 261 -28.08 28.95 12.05
CA ASP A 261 -28.72 29.93 12.93
C ASP A 261 -30.24 30.04 12.68
N ARG A 262 -30.76 29.43 11.60
CA ARG A 262 -32.16 29.49 11.14
C ARG A 262 -32.71 30.92 11.10
N SER A 263 -31.86 31.87 10.71
CA SER A 263 -32.19 33.29 10.70
C SER A 263 -32.72 33.69 9.33
N SER A 264 -33.89 34.35 9.29
CA SER A 264 -34.47 34.95 8.07
C SER A 264 -33.83 36.31 7.76
N THR A 265 -32.50 36.37 7.77
CA THR A 265 -31.78 37.60 7.46
C THR A 265 -31.95 37.93 5.97
N ASN A 266 -32.37 39.16 5.67
CA ASN A 266 -32.47 39.72 4.32
C ASN A 266 -31.05 39.85 3.72
N HIS A 267 -30.47 38.74 3.30
CA HIS A 267 -29.23 38.74 2.55
C HIS A 267 -29.55 39.12 1.09
N SER A 268 -28.70 39.97 0.50
CA SER A 268 -28.78 40.35 -0.92
C SER A 268 -28.71 39.11 -1.81
N LYS A 269 -29.44 39.11 -2.94
CA LYS A 269 -29.31 38.08 -3.98
C LYS A 269 -27.84 37.79 -4.25
N ILE A 270 -27.43 36.54 -4.06
CA ILE A 270 -26.06 36.10 -4.36
C ILE A 270 -26.04 35.64 -5.81
N SER A 271 -25.76 36.59 -6.70
CA SER A 271 -25.72 36.36 -8.14
C SER A 271 -24.38 35.74 -8.54
N ALA A 272 -24.42 34.82 -9.50
CA ALA A 272 -23.23 34.21 -10.06
C ALA A 272 -22.39 35.19 -10.91
N LEU A 273 -22.90 36.39 -11.20
CA LEU A 273 -22.29 37.38 -12.10
C LEU A 273 -20.85 37.73 -11.71
N VAL A 274 -20.57 37.93 -10.42
CA VAL A 274 -19.21 38.24 -9.95
C VAL A 274 -18.32 37.02 -10.14
N LEU A 275 -18.75 35.83 -9.70
CA LEU A 275 -17.95 34.60 -9.85
C LEU A 275 -17.71 34.22 -11.33
N MET A 276 -18.65 34.55 -12.22
CA MET A 276 -18.54 34.35 -13.67
C MET A 276 -17.40 35.16 -14.26
N GLN A 277 -17.21 36.40 -13.81
CA GLN A 277 -16.17 37.29 -14.31
C GLN A 277 -14.77 36.84 -13.91
N TYR A 278 -14.62 35.93 -12.96
CA TYR A 278 -13.33 35.51 -12.44
C TYR A 278 -13.11 34.03 -12.70
N ARG A 279 -12.22 33.71 -13.64
CA ARG A 279 -11.88 32.33 -14.04
C ARG A 279 -10.43 32.02 -13.74
N TRP A 280 -10.16 30.76 -13.46
CA TRP A 280 -8.79 30.27 -13.44
C TRP A 280 -8.27 30.18 -14.89
N CYS A 281 -7.14 30.82 -15.21
CA CYS A 281 -6.54 30.77 -16.55
C CYS A 281 -5.20 30.04 -16.55
N GLY A 282 -5.00 29.15 -17.54
CA GLY A 282 -3.98 28.09 -17.60
C GLY A 282 -2.51 28.48 -17.31
N HIS A 283 -1.75 27.48 -16.83
CA HIS A 283 -0.35 27.53 -16.37
C HIS A 283 -0.09 28.32 -15.07
N GLY A 284 -1.07 28.38 -14.16
CA GLY A 284 -0.84 28.96 -12.82
C GLY A 284 -0.81 30.49 -12.77
N THR A 285 -1.37 31.19 -13.76
CA THR A 285 -1.46 32.67 -13.73
C THR A 285 -2.49 33.22 -12.74
N GLY A 286 -3.20 32.33 -12.03
CA GLY A 286 -4.18 32.65 -11.00
C GLY A 286 -5.59 32.86 -11.52
N ILE A 287 -6.43 33.46 -10.67
CA ILE A 287 -7.78 33.89 -11.04
C ILE A 287 -7.68 35.22 -11.79
N LEU A 288 -8.12 35.26 -13.05
CA LEU A 288 -8.14 36.46 -13.87
C LEU A 288 -9.57 36.96 -14.11
N ALA A 289 -9.71 38.28 -14.16
CA ALA A 289 -10.95 38.92 -14.57
C ALA A 289 -11.12 38.80 -16.09
N LEU A 290 -12.16 38.09 -16.52
CA LEU A 290 -12.63 38.07 -17.89
C LEU A 290 -13.48 39.30 -18.19
N SER A 291 -13.53 39.69 -19.46
CA SER A 291 -14.54 40.65 -19.91
C SER A 291 -15.93 40.01 -19.80
N ASN A 292 -16.96 40.81 -19.53
CA ASN A 292 -18.34 40.30 -19.44
C ASN A 292 -18.75 39.47 -20.66
N THR A 293 -18.30 39.86 -21.86
CA THR A 293 -18.61 39.13 -23.09
C THR A 293 -17.92 37.76 -23.15
N ALA A 294 -16.66 37.67 -22.71
CA ALA A 294 -15.92 36.40 -22.66
C ALA A 294 -16.50 35.47 -21.59
N ALA A 295 -16.75 36.04 -20.40
CA ALA A 295 -17.34 35.34 -19.27
C ALA A 295 -18.73 34.75 -19.60
N LEU A 296 -19.57 35.51 -20.31
CA LEU A 296 -20.87 35.04 -20.81
C LEU A 296 -20.74 33.99 -21.91
N SER A 297 -19.72 34.07 -22.77
CA SER A 297 -19.51 33.08 -23.83
C SER A 297 -19.04 31.72 -23.32
N GLU A 298 -18.40 31.70 -22.15
CA GLU A 298 -17.97 30.49 -21.46
C GLU A 298 -19.04 29.95 -20.49
N TRP A 299 -20.20 30.60 -20.40
CA TRP A 299 -21.27 30.17 -19.51
C TRP A 299 -22.00 28.95 -20.07
N THR A 300 -21.72 27.79 -19.51
CA THR A 300 -22.30 26.50 -19.92
C THR A 300 -23.33 25.93 -18.94
N PHE A 301 -23.63 26.66 -17.85
CA PHE A 301 -24.51 26.16 -16.80
C PHE A 301 -26.00 26.38 -17.12
N PRO A 302 -26.90 25.51 -16.60
CA PRO A 302 -28.34 25.62 -16.84
C PRO A 302 -28.98 26.85 -16.17
N VAL A 303 -28.31 27.44 -15.19
CA VAL A 303 -28.79 28.62 -14.43
C VAL A 303 -28.34 29.90 -15.13
N PRO A 304 -29.19 30.92 -15.32
CA PRO A 304 -28.74 32.21 -15.82
C PRO A 304 -27.81 32.93 -14.81
N PRO A 305 -26.78 33.69 -15.26
CA PRO A 305 -25.84 34.38 -14.37
C PRO A 305 -26.48 35.37 -13.37
N ASP A 306 -27.60 35.97 -13.76
CA ASP A 306 -28.34 36.96 -12.97
C ASP A 306 -29.30 36.33 -11.94
N GLU A 307 -29.51 35.02 -12.02
CA GLU A 307 -30.26 34.28 -11.01
C GLU A 307 -29.44 33.98 -9.76
N GLU A 308 -30.12 33.67 -8.66
CA GLU A 308 -29.44 33.22 -7.46
C GLU A 308 -28.79 31.86 -7.71
N ILE A 309 -27.54 31.71 -7.27
CA ILE A 309 -26.77 30.44 -7.37
C ILE A 309 -27.56 29.24 -6.82
N TRP A 310 -28.52 29.49 -5.93
CA TRP A 310 -29.33 28.49 -5.25
C TRP A 310 -30.65 28.13 -5.95
N SER A 311 -31.05 28.83 -7.03
CA SER A 311 -32.31 28.55 -7.74
C SER A 311 -32.37 27.16 -8.36
N TRP A 312 -31.20 26.54 -8.57
CA TRP A 312 -31.07 25.25 -9.22
C TRP A 312 -31.03 24.10 -8.23
N ASN A 313 -32.18 23.54 -7.91
CA ASN A 313 -32.31 22.28 -7.19
C ASN A 313 -32.11 21.11 -8.17
N GLY A 314 -30.86 20.80 -8.53
CA GLY A 314 -30.55 19.44 -8.97
C GLY A 314 -31.08 18.48 -7.90
N GLU A 315 -31.85 17.46 -8.30
CA GLU A 315 -32.62 16.59 -7.39
C GLU A 315 -31.81 16.28 -6.14
N LEU A 316 -32.28 16.79 -4.99
CA LEU A 316 -31.60 16.61 -3.71
C LEU A 316 -31.56 15.11 -3.42
N GLU A 317 -30.44 14.47 -3.71
CA GLU A 317 -30.27 13.06 -3.47
C GLU A 317 -30.23 12.88 -1.94
N VAL A 318 -31.30 12.29 -1.37
CA VAL A 318 -31.47 11.95 0.07
C VAL A 318 -30.23 11.26 0.66
N THR A 319 -29.40 10.74 -0.22
CA THR A 319 -28.21 9.98 0.01
C THR A 319 -26.99 10.86 0.37
N LEU A 320 -26.89 12.13 -0.05
CA LEU A 320 -25.75 13.02 0.31
C LEU A 320 -25.70 13.38 1.80
N TYR A 321 -26.86 13.49 2.46
CA TYR A 321 -26.95 13.72 3.91
C TYR A 321 -26.23 12.60 4.71
N ALA A 322 -26.36 11.35 4.26
CA ALA A 322 -25.69 10.22 4.89
C ALA A 322 -24.16 10.31 4.72
N VAL A 323 -23.68 10.83 3.59
CA VAL A 323 -22.25 11.10 3.36
C VAL A 323 -21.72 12.14 4.33
N VAL A 324 -22.40 13.28 4.46
CA VAL A 324 -22.00 14.36 5.39
C VAL A 324 -21.96 13.84 6.83
N THR A 325 -23.01 13.15 7.26
CA THR A 325 -23.11 12.58 8.61
C THR A 325 -21.97 11.61 8.88
N ARG A 326 -21.66 10.73 7.92
CA ARG A 326 -20.56 9.76 8.00
C ARG A 326 -19.19 10.44 8.11
N LEU A 327 -18.91 11.46 7.30
CA LEU A 327 -17.61 12.15 7.31
C LEU A 327 -17.41 13.00 8.59
N CYS A 328 -18.50 13.47 9.17
CA CYS A 328 -18.49 14.25 10.40
C CYS A 328 -18.42 13.42 11.68
N ASP A 329 -18.61 12.10 11.61
CA ASP A 329 -18.54 11.21 12.76
C ASP A 329 -17.09 11.07 13.26
N PRO A 330 -16.76 11.50 14.48
CA PRO A 330 -15.41 11.42 15.02
C PRO A 330 -14.92 9.97 15.18
N THR A 331 -15.83 9.00 15.30
CA THR A 331 -15.47 7.58 15.41
C THR A 331 -14.96 7.01 14.11
N MET A 332 -15.22 7.67 12.97
CA MET A 332 -14.82 7.18 11.65
C MET A 332 -13.32 7.35 11.39
N ARG A 333 -12.65 8.29 12.06
CA ARG A 333 -11.23 8.62 11.81
C ARG A 333 -10.27 7.74 12.60
N MET A 334 -9.21 7.30 11.91
CA MET A 334 -8.09 6.59 12.53
C MET A 334 -7.16 7.54 13.31
N CYS A 335 -7.00 8.78 12.84
CA CYS A 335 -6.21 9.79 13.51
C CYS A 335 -7.02 10.48 14.60
N GLN A 336 -6.42 10.65 15.77
CA GLN A 336 -7.00 11.44 16.84
C GLN A 336 -7.03 12.93 16.46
N PRO A 337 -8.01 13.71 16.97
CA PRO A 337 -8.08 15.14 16.72
C PRO A 337 -6.81 15.91 17.13
N GLY A 338 -6.51 17.00 16.42
CA GLY A 338 -5.34 17.85 16.70
C GLY A 338 -4.06 17.46 15.95
N TYR A 339 -4.17 16.57 14.96
CA TYR A 339 -3.05 16.11 14.15
C TYR A 339 -3.39 16.21 12.66
N PHE A 340 -2.36 16.42 11.85
CA PHE A 340 -2.42 16.35 10.40
C PHE A 340 -2.75 14.92 9.94
N ASP A 341 -3.71 14.80 9.02
CA ASP A 341 -4.27 13.52 8.59
C ASP A 341 -4.63 13.55 7.10
N LEU A 342 -4.84 12.37 6.50
CA LEU A 342 -5.27 12.17 5.11
C LEU A 342 -6.75 11.77 5.05
N SER A 343 -7.37 11.79 3.87
CA SER A 343 -8.80 11.49 3.68
C SER A 343 -9.23 10.14 4.28
N LEU A 344 -10.48 10.10 4.78
CA LEU A 344 -11.26 8.94 5.20
C LEU A 344 -11.55 8.02 4.01
N CYS A 345 -11.75 8.57 2.81
CA CYS A 345 -12.01 7.78 1.61
C CYS A 345 -10.77 7.01 1.13
N ASP A 346 -9.58 7.49 1.50
CA ASP A 346 -8.32 6.74 1.33
C ASP A 346 -8.16 5.61 2.35
N GLN A 347 -8.99 5.58 3.39
CA GLN A 347 -9.16 4.41 4.23
C GLN A 347 -10.12 3.46 3.52
N LYS A 348 -9.65 2.74 2.50
CA LYS A 348 -10.27 1.46 2.11
C LYS A 348 -10.03 0.44 3.24
N LEU A 349 -10.56 0.75 4.42
CA LEU A 349 -10.69 -0.19 5.51
C LEU A 349 -11.76 -1.20 5.07
N PRO A 350 -11.54 -2.50 5.32
CA PRO A 350 -12.44 -3.54 4.90
C PRO A 350 -13.81 -3.35 5.53
N THR A 351 -14.77 -2.95 4.72
CA THR A 351 -16.18 -3.02 5.06
C THR A 351 -16.58 -4.49 4.99
N ARG A 352 -16.40 -5.23 6.09
CA ARG A 352 -17.11 -6.50 6.24
C ARG A 352 -18.59 -6.14 6.41
N ASN A 353 -19.40 -6.56 5.44
CA ASN A 353 -20.85 -6.45 5.54
C ASN A 353 -21.34 -7.26 6.76
N ASN A 354 -22.22 -6.63 7.55
CA ASN A 354 -23.26 -7.24 8.39
C ASN A 354 -23.00 -7.73 9.83
N ASP A 355 -21.90 -7.40 10.50
CA ASP A 355 -21.84 -7.62 11.96
C ASP A 355 -21.82 -6.29 12.72
N ASN A 356 -22.95 -5.98 13.37
CA ASN A 356 -23.19 -4.89 14.33
C ASN A 356 -22.34 -4.99 15.61
N SER A 357 -21.15 -5.59 15.57
CA SER A 357 -20.20 -5.49 16.68
C SER A 357 -19.50 -4.14 16.57
N ASP A 358 -19.57 -3.31 17.62
CA ASP A 358 -18.79 -2.09 17.79
C ASP A 358 -17.35 -2.26 17.30
N ILE A 359 -17.08 -1.90 16.03
CA ILE A 359 -15.72 -1.87 15.52
C ILE A 359 -15.07 -0.68 16.22
N ARG A 360 -14.43 -0.92 17.35
CA ARG A 360 -13.50 0.05 17.95
C ARG A 360 -12.44 0.31 16.90
N ARG A 361 -12.54 1.44 16.21
CA ARG A 361 -11.56 1.86 15.22
C ARG A 361 -10.31 2.33 15.94
N LEU A 362 -9.17 2.16 15.29
CA LEU A 362 -7.87 2.60 15.81
C LEU A 362 -7.92 4.10 16.06
N VAL A 363 -7.53 4.56 17.26
CA VAL A 363 -7.37 5.99 17.55
C VAL A 363 -5.88 6.23 17.80
N LEU A 364 -5.23 6.83 16.81
CA LEU A 364 -3.77 6.95 16.73
C LEU A 364 -3.34 8.42 16.76
N ASN A 365 -2.17 8.69 17.33
CA ASN A 365 -1.52 10.00 17.12
C ASN A 365 -1.04 10.13 15.66
N GLY A 366 -0.69 11.34 15.24
CA GLY A 366 -0.29 11.60 13.85
C GLY A 366 0.82 10.66 13.36
N GLN A 367 1.87 10.44 14.15
CA GLN A 367 3.00 9.57 13.77
C GLN A 367 2.58 8.11 13.56
N LYS A 368 1.81 7.54 14.50
CA LYS A 368 1.30 6.18 14.37
C LYS A 368 0.30 6.05 13.22
N ASN A 369 -0.56 7.05 13.02
CA ASN A 369 -1.50 7.10 11.89
C ASN A 369 -0.75 7.10 10.55
N GLN A 370 0.26 7.96 10.39
CA GLN A 370 1.10 8.02 9.20
C GLN A 370 1.79 6.67 8.95
N ALA A 371 2.40 6.06 9.97
CA ALA A 371 3.06 4.76 9.86
C ALA A 371 2.10 3.62 9.48
N ILE A 372 0.91 3.56 10.09
CA ILE A 372 -0.09 2.52 9.76
C ILE A 372 -0.65 2.72 8.35
N ARG A 373 -0.94 3.96 7.93
CA ARG A 373 -1.37 4.23 6.54
C ARG A 373 -0.28 3.89 5.53
N PHE A 374 0.99 4.18 5.85
CA PHE A 374 2.12 3.78 5.03
C PHE A 374 2.18 2.26 4.90
N LEU A 375 2.06 1.53 6.01
CA LEU A 375 2.00 0.08 6.01
C LEU A 375 0.85 -0.44 5.16
N ILE A 376 -0.37 0.09 5.31
CA ILE A 376 -1.54 -0.33 4.52
C ILE A 376 -1.26 -0.18 3.02
N ARG A 377 -0.76 0.99 2.59
CA ARG A 377 -0.39 1.27 1.20
C ARG A 377 0.66 0.27 0.68
N ARG A 378 1.66 -0.06 1.51
CA ARG A 378 2.72 -1.00 1.14
C ARG A 378 2.24 -2.44 1.10
N CYS A 379 1.40 -2.87 2.04
CA CYS A 379 0.85 -4.22 2.07
C CYS A 379 0.08 -4.56 0.80
N HIS A 380 -0.68 -3.62 0.25
CA HIS A 380 -1.38 -3.84 -1.01
C HIS A 380 -0.44 -4.15 -2.18
N ARG A 381 0.78 -3.61 -2.20
CA ARG A 381 1.77 -3.87 -3.26
C ARG A 381 2.62 -5.10 -2.96
N SER A 382 3.07 -5.24 -1.72
CA SER A 382 4.09 -6.23 -1.33
C SER A 382 3.52 -7.54 -0.79
N PHE A 383 2.32 -7.55 -0.22
CA PHE A 383 1.73 -8.71 0.47
C PHE A 383 0.40 -9.19 -0.11
N VAL A 384 -0.10 -8.55 -1.17
CA VAL A 384 -1.30 -9.00 -1.89
C VAL A 384 -0.88 -9.37 -3.29
N ALA A 385 -1.04 -10.64 -3.66
CA ALA A 385 -0.72 -11.11 -5.01
C ALA A 385 -1.93 -10.94 -5.97
N ILE A 386 -3.16 -10.99 -5.46
CA ILE A 386 -4.39 -10.86 -6.27
C ILE A 386 -5.12 -9.56 -5.88
N GLY A 387 -4.67 -8.43 -6.43
CA GLY A 387 -5.09 -7.08 -6.00
C GLY A 387 -6.60 -6.77 -6.09
N GLN A 388 -7.37 -7.44 -6.97
CA GLN A 388 -8.82 -7.23 -7.08
C GLN A 388 -9.64 -7.92 -5.97
N SER A 389 -9.00 -8.72 -5.11
CA SER A 389 -9.68 -9.53 -4.08
C SER A 389 -9.49 -9.03 -2.64
N GLY A 390 -9.04 -7.78 -2.46
CA GLY A 390 -8.87 -7.16 -1.13
C GLY A 390 -7.50 -7.41 -0.50
N CYS A 391 -7.36 -7.16 0.81
CA CYS A 391 -6.13 -7.41 1.57
C CYS A 391 -6.43 -8.24 2.83
N PRO A 392 -6.59 -9.56 2.70
CA PRO A 392 -7.11 -10.39 3.80
C PRO A 392 -6.24 -10.35 5.06
N LEU A 393 -4.92 -10.19 4.91
CA LEU A 393 -4.00 -9.99 6.03
C LEU A 393 -4.40 -8.79 6.89
N LEU A 394 -4.63 -7.63 6.26
CA LEU A 394 -5.04 -6.42 6.96
C LEU A 394 -6.49 -6.53 7.43
N ASP A 395 -7.35 -7.20 6.67
CA ASP A 395 -8.75 -7.37 7.02
C ASP A 395 -8.97 -8.17 8.29
N GLU A 396 -8.14 -9.18 8.52
CA GLU A 396 -8.22 -9.99 9.73
C GLU A 396 -7.41 -9.40 10.90
N ILE A 397 -6.30 -8.69 10.64
CA ILE A 397 -5.39 -8.23 11.71
C ILE A 397 -5.66 -6.79 12.16
N LEU A 398 -5.95 -5.87 11.25
CA LEU A 398 -6.07 -4.44 11.57
C LEU A 398 -7.20 -4.14 12.58
N PRO A 399 -8.39 -4.78 12.49
CA PRO A 399 -9.43 -4.59 13.50
C PRO A 399 -9.01 -5.03 14.91
N LEU A 400 -8.09 -6.00 15.01
CA LEU A 400 -7.60 -6.49 16.30
C LEU A 400 -6.63 -5.50 16.97
N ALA A 401 -5.98 -4.64 16.19
CA ALA A 401 -4.97 -3.70 16.70
C ALA A 401 -5.56 -2.62 17.62
N SER A 402 -6.87 -2.33 17.52
CA SER A 402 -7.54 -1.39 18.44
C SER A 402 -7.73 -1.97 19.85
N THR A 403 -7.75 -3.30 19.96
CA THR A 403 -8.00 -4.02 21.21
C THR A 403 -6.70 -4.56 21.81
N PHE A 404 -5.76 -5.00 20.96
CA PHE A 404 -4.55 -5.70 21.37
C PHE A 404 -3.30 -4.89 21.07
N SER A 405 -2.65 -4.40 22.12
CA SER A 405 -1.45 -3.56 22.01
C SER A 405 -0.26 -4.26 21.34
N SER A 406 -0.13 -5.59 21.49
CA SER A 406 0.97 -6.34 20.87
C SER A 406 0.85 -6.34 19.34
N ILE A 407 -0.38 -6.40 18.81
CA ILE A 407 -0.63 -6.32 17.37
C ILE A 407 -0.33 -4.92 16.84
N LEU A 408 -0.79 -3.87 17.52
CA LEU A 408 -0.50 -2.49 17.11
C LEU A 408 1.02 -2.22 17.07
N THR A 409 1.74 -2.65 18.11
CA THR A 409 3.20 -2.48 18.15
C THR A 409 3.92 -3.32 17.10
N ALA A 410 3.42 -4.50 16.76
CA ALA A 410 3.95 -5.32 15.66
C ALA A 410 3.75 -4.64 14.30
N LEU A 411 2.57 -4.07 14.05
CA LEU A 411 2.29 -3.29 12.84
C LEU A 411 3.20 -2.07 12.74
N LEU A 412 3.42 -1.35 13.85
CA LEU A 412 4.34 -0.19 13.87
C LEU A 412 5.80 -0.60 13.64
N ALA A 413 6.22 -1.75 14.19
CA ALA A 413 7.55 -2.30 13.92
C ALA A 413 7.71 -2.59 12.41
N LEU A 414 6.74 -3.28 11.82
CA LEU A 414 6.74 -3.61 10.39
C LEU A 414 6.74 -2.35 9.51
N ALA A 415 5.90 -1.35 9.85
CA ALA A 415 5.86 -0.07 9.15
C ALA A 415 7.21 0.65 9.17
N ALA A 416 7.82 0.79 10.36
CA ALA A 416 9.12 1.43 10.53
C ALA A 416 10.24 0.69 9.79
N ARG A 417 10.15 -0.65 9.68
CA ARG A 417 11.12 -1.43 8.90
C ARG A 417 10.93 -1.24 7.41
N LEU A 418 9.72 -1.29 6.89
CA LEU A 418 9.45 -1.06 5.47
C LEU A 418 9.90 0.34 5.03
N GLN A 419 9.72 1.35 5.88
CA GLN A 419 10.22 2.69 5.60
C GLN A 419 11.74 2.67 5.40
N THR A 420 12.50 1.99 6.26
CA THR A 420 13.97 1.90 6.08
C THR A 420 14.39 1.24 4.77
N VAL A 421 13.65 0.22 4.30
CA VAL A 421 13.96 -0.45 3.02
C VAL A 421 13.73 0.50 1.85
N VAL A 422 12.64 1.27 1.88
CA VAL A 422 12.32 2.26 0.85
C VAL A 422 13.36 3.39 0.85
N ASP A 423 13.71 3.90 2.03
CA ASP A 423 14.71 4.96 2.16
C ASP A 423 16.08 4.50 1.64
N SER A 424 16.50 3.27 1.98
CA SER A 424 17.74 2.67 1.47
C SER A 424 17.73 2.45 -0.04
N ALA A 425 16.62 1.99 -0.62
CA ALA A 425 16.49 1.82 -2.07
C ALA A 425 16.61 3.17 -2.79
N ASN A 426 15.99 4.22 -2.25
CA ASN A 426 16.12 5.58 -2.77
C ASN A 426 17.57 6.10 -2.65
N ILE A 427 18.27 5.80 -1.56
CA ILE A 427 19.69 6.16 -1.38
C ILE A 427 20.59 5.38 -2.35
N ALA A 428 20.29 4.11 -2.64
CA ALA A 428 21.09 3.29 -3.54
C ALA A 428 21.00 3.76 -4.99
N VAL A 429 19.83 4.19 -5.45
CA VAL A 429 19.67 4.85 -6.75
C VAL A 429 20.56 6.10 -6.83
N ARG A 430 20.58 6.92 -5.77
CA ARG A 430 21.41 8.14 -5.69
C ARG A 430 22.92 7.87 -5.75
N ALA A 431 23.39 6.83 -5.07
CA ALA A 431 24.82 6.52 -4.99
C ALA A 431 25.41 6.02 -6.33
N VAL A 432 24.57 5.42 -7.19
CA VAL A 432 24.95 5.00 -8.55
C VAL A 432 25.14 6.22 -9.46
N ASP A 433 24.34 7.28 -9.29
CA ASP A 433 24.49 8.53 -10.04
C ASP A 433 25.70 9.37 -9.56
N ASP A 434 26.03 9.31 -8.26
CA ASP A 434 27.12 10.10 -7.66
C ASP A 434 28.47 9.37 -7.49
N ASN A 435 28.62 8.14 -8.02
CA ASN A 435 29.83 7.30 -7.84
C ASN A 435 30.27 7.15 -6.36
N LEU A 436 29.32 7.11 -5.43
CA LEU A 436 29.60 6.94 -4.00
C LEU A 436 29.48 5.46 -3.61
N THR A 437 30.52 4.91 -2.97
CA THR A 437 30.48 3.55 -2.43
C THR A 437 29.58 3.48 -1.20
N ILE A 438 28.44 2.80 -1.31
CA ILE A 438 27.54 2.53 -0.17
C ILE A 438 28.22 1.53 0.77
N SER A 439 28.35 1.88 2.06
CA SER A 439 28.73 0.92 3.09
C SER A 439 27.54 0.02 3.43
N ASP A 440 27.68 -1.28 3.18
CA ASP A 440 26.70 -2.39 3.31
C ASP A 440 26.13 -2.66 4.73
N THR A 441 26.19 -1.72 5.67
CA THR A 441 25.64 -1.93 7.02
C THR A 441 24.25 -1.31 7.15
N GLU A 442 23.23 -2.01 6.64
CA GLU A 442 21.84 -1.73 6.97
C GLU A 442 21.58 -1.96 8.46
N SER A 443 21.73 -0.92 9.29
CA SER A 443 21.23 -1.00 10.67
C SER A 443 19.71 -0.77 10.66
N PRO A 444 18.89 -1.65 11.26
CA PRO A 444 17.46 -1.41 11.38
C PRO A 444 17.23 -0.15 12.20
N SER A 445 16.18 0.63 11.88
CA SER A 445 15.87 1.84 12.63
C SER A 445 15.69 1.52 14.11
N THR A 446 16.25 2.36 14.99
CA THR A 446 16.16 2.17 16.44
C THR A 446 14.70 2.06 16.90
N ASP A 447 13.80 2.79 16.23
CA ASP A 447 12.36 2.72 16.49
C ASP A 447 11.74 1.37 16.11
N ALA A 448 12.11 0.79 14.96
CA ALA A 448 11.63 -0.55 14.57
C ALA A 448 12.05 -1.61 15.59
N LEU A 449 13.31 -1.55 16.07
CA LEU A 449 13.81 -2.46 17.10
C LEU A 449 13.09 -2.28 18.45
N ASN A 450 12.82 -1.04 18.85
CA ASN A 450 12.10 -0.74 20.09
C ASN A 450 10.68 -1.30 20.04
N TRP A 451 9.93 -1.06 18.96
CA TRP A 451 8.59 -1.62 18.79
C TRP A 451 8.60 -3.14 18.79
N HIS A 452 9.56 -3.75 18.08
CA HIS A 452 9.76 -5.20 18.06
C HIS A 452 10.00 -5.79 19.46
N GLN A 453 10.85 -5.16 20.28
CA GLN A 453 11.09 -5.61 21.66
C GLN A 453 9.85 -5.49 22.55
N VAL A 454 9.07 -4.42 22.39
CA VAL A 454 7.80 -4.23 23.11
C VAL A 454 6.80 -5.32 22.71
N THR A 455 6.68 -5.63 21.42
CA THR A 455 5.82 -6.70 20.92
C THR A 455 6.20 -8.05 21.51
N ILE A 456 7.48 -8.44 21.46
CA ILE A 456 7.95 -9.73 22.03
C ILE A 456 7.66 -9.80 23.53
N SER A 457 7.89 -8.72 24.27
CA SER A 457 7.62 -8.66 25.71
C SER A 457 6.12 -8.83 26.00
N GLY A 458 5.26 -8.18 25.20
CA GLY A 458 3.81 -8.35 25.23
C GLY A 458 3.41 -9.81 25.00
N ILE A 459 3.83 -10.40 23.89
CA ILE A 459 3.54 -11.80 23.52
C ILE A 459 3.99 -12.77 24.62
N ARG A 460 5.21 -12.61 25.16
CA ARG A 460 5.74 -13.47 26.24
C ARG A 460 4.83 -13.46 27.47
N SER A 461 4.35 -12.29 27.88
CA SER A 461 3.43 -12.19 29.02
C SER A 461 2.12 -12.95 28.77
N LYS A 462 1.60 -12.91 27.55
CA LYS A 462 0.37 -13.62 27.14
C LYS A 462 0.57 -15.13 27.03
N LEU A 463 1.70 -15.56 26.49
CA LEU A 463 2.08 -16.99 26.43
C LEU A 463 2.14 -17.62 27.82
N ILE A 464 2.71 -16.93 28.81
CA ILE A 464 2.74 -17.42 30.20
C ILE A 464 1.30 -17.62 30.73
N ARG A 465 0.37 -16.71 30.41
CA ARG A 465 -1.04 -16.84 30.82
C ARG A 465 -1.71 -18.02 30.15
N LEU A 466 -1.52 -18.21 28.84
CA LEU A 466 -2.04 -19.37 28.10
C LEU A 466 -1.52 -20.70 28.66
N GLN A 467 -0.26 -20.74 29.12
CA GLN A 467 0.32 -21.93 29.75
C GLN A 467 -0.24 -22.21 31.16
N SER A 468 -0.64 -21.16 31.89
CA SER A 468 -1.03 -21.25 33.31
C SER A 468 -2.55 -21.32 33.58
N GLY A 469 -3.39 -20.83 32.66
CA GLY A 469 -4.79 -20.45 32.97
C GLY A 469 -5.88 -20.99 32.03
N GLY A 470 -5.60 -21.97 31.17
CA GLY A 470 -6.52 -22.41 30.12
C GLY A 470 -6.59 -21.44 28.93
N THR A 471 -7.06 -21.91 27.79
CA THR A 471 -7.04 -21.16 26.52
C THR A 471 -8.05 -20.01 26.52
N GLN A 472 -7.60 -18.79 26.78
CA GLN A 472 -8.39 -17.59 26.52
C GLN A 472 -8.30 -17.21 25.04
N GLU A 473 -9.43 -17.22 24.33
CA GLU A 473 -9.48 -16.94 22.88
C GLU A 473 -8.85 -15.59 22.50
N GLY A 474 -8.99 -14.56 23.35
CA GLY A 474 -8.40 -13.24 23.12
C GLY A 474 -6.87 -13.25 23.15
N ASP A 475 -6.28 -13.93 24.13
CA ASP A 475 -4.82 -14.06 24.23
C ASP A 475 -4.26 -14.92 23.08
N LEU A 476 -4.99 -15.96 22.67
CA LEU A 476 -4.63 -16.78 21.51
C LEU A 476 -4.63 -15.95 20.20
N LYS A 477 -5.68 -15.16 19.96
CA LYS A 477 -5.77 -14.25 18.80
C LYS A 477 -4.61 -13.27 18.76
N GLU A 478 -4.34 -12.61 19.90
CA GLU A 478 -3.26 -11.63 20.02
C GLU A 478 -1.89 -12.24 19.71
N VAL A 479 -1.59 -13.40 20.30
CA VAL A 479 -0.30 -14.08 20.11
C VAL A 479 -0.13 -14.57 18.66
N LEU A 480 -1.15 -15.20 18.07
CA LEU A 480 -1.07 -15.72 16.70
C LEU A 480 -0.91 -14.59 15.68
N ALA A 481 -1.74 -13.54 15.76
CA ALA A 481 -1.68 -12.40 14.84
C ALA A 481 -0.35 -11.64 14.96
N ALA A 482 0.10 -11.36 16.19
CA ALA A 482 1.36 -10.66 16.40
C ALA A 482 2.57 -11.52 15.97
N SER A 483 2.53 -12.84 16.17
CA SER A 483 3.59 -13.75 15.72
C SER A 483 3.65 -13.86 14.19
N LEU A 484 2.51 -13.83 13.50
CA LEU A 484 2.48 -13.75 12.03
C LEU A 484 3.14 -12.46 11.55
N LEU A 485 2.76 -11.30 12.12
CA LEU A 485 3.40 -10.02 11.79
C LEU A 485 4.91 -10.01 12.10
N LEU A 486 5.34 -10.63 13.19
CA LEU A 486 6.77 -10.76 13.53
C LEU A 486 7.52 -11.69 12.56
N SER A 487 6.87 -12.75 12.09
CA SER A 487 7.45 -13.58 11.03
C SER A 487 7.67 -12.75 9.76
N MET A 488 6.78 -11.80 9.47
CA MET A 488 6.92 -10.84 8.37
C MET A 488 7.96 -9.73 8.62
N PHE A 489 8.22 -9.40 9.88
CA PHE A 489 9.23 -8.41 10.30
C PHE A 489 10.68 -8.93 10.14
N GLY A 490 10.90 -10.24 10.29
CA GLY A 490 12.23 -10.87 10.25
C GLY A 490 12.91 -10.92 8.86
N PHE A 491 12.27 -10.35 7.84
CA PHE A 491 12.58 -10.55 6.44
C PHE A 491 13.66 -9.68 5.78
N PRO A 492 14.41 -8.79 6.48
CA PRO A 492 15.53 -8.15 5.79
C PRO A 492 16.89 -8.11 6.49
N LEU A 493 17.11 -8.73 7.67
CA LEU A 493 18.45 -8.79 8.29
C LEU A 493 18.78 -10.19 8.77
N GLN A 494 20.06 -10.54 8.76
CA GLN A 494 20.73 -11.81 9.17
C GLN A 494 20.18 -12.47 10.45
N VAL A 495 18.91 -12.86 10.46
CA VAL A 495 18.27 -13.33 11.68
C VAL A 495 17.32 -14.46 11.34
N ASN A 496 17.71 -15.66 11.78
CA ASN A 496 16.95 -16.91 11.82
C ASN A 496 15.62 -16.83 12.61
N ASN A 497 15.10 -15.64 12.91
CA ASN A 497 13.97 -15.44 13.80
C ASN A 497 12.61 -15.77 13.16
N TRP A 498 12.46 -15.61 11.84
CA TRP A 498 11.16 -15.85 11.22
C TRP A 498 10.75 -17.34 11.30
N SER A 499 11.70 -18.26 11.08
CA SER A 499 11.42 -19.71 11.18
C SER A 499 11.07 -20.11 12.61
N LEU A 500 11.73 -19.52 13.61
CA LEU A 500 11.40 -19.70 15.03
C LEU A 500 9.99 -19.20 15.36
N HIS A 501 9.57 -18.04 14.83
CA HIS A 501 8.19 -17.56 15.00
C HIS A 501 7.17 -18.52 14.38
N VAL A 502 7.47 -19.08 13.19
CA VAL A 502 6.62 -20.07 12.53
C VAL A 502 6.50 -21.35 13.35
N GLN A 503 7.60 -21.87 13.88
CA GLN A 503 7.59 -23.04 14.78
C GLN A 503 6.81 -22.78 16.06
N GLY A 504 6.97 -21.59 16.65
CA GLY A 504 6.18 -21.17 17.82
C GLY A 504 4.68 -21.15 17.52
N MET A 505 4.28 -20.65 16.35
CA MET A 505 2.89 -20.69 15.90
C MET A 505 2.38 -22.13 15.71
N ILE A 506 3.17 -23.00 15.08
CA ILE A 506 2.83 -24.42 14.89
C ILE A 506 2.63 -25.11 16.25
N ALA A 507 3.59 -24.97 17.16
CA ALA A 507 3.50 -25.56 18.50
C ALA A 507 2.27 -25.07 19.26
N LEU A 508 1.95 -23.77 19.17
CA LEU A 508 0.76 -23.21 19.81
C LEU A 508 -0.53 -23.78 19.21
N ILE A 509 -0.63 -23.87 17.89
CA ILE A 509 -1.78 -24.46 17.19
C ILE A 509 -1.96 -25.93 17.57
N GLU A 510 -0.88 -26.71 17.60
CA GLU A 510 -0.93 -28.14 17.98
C GLU A 510 -1.29 -28.36 19.45
N SER A 511 -0.96 -27.40 20.31
CA SER A 511 -1.35 -27.43 21.74
C SER A 511 -2.79 -26.96 22.01
N THR A 512 -3.47 -26.41 21.00
CA THR A 512 -4.82 -25.85 21.12
C THR A 512 -5.86 -26.83 20.56
N GLU A 513 -7.05 -26.86 21.16
CA GLU A 513 -8.15 -27.68 20.63
C GLU A 513 -8.56 -27.23 19.21
N PRO A 514 -8.71 -28.17 18.24
CA PRO A 514 -9.05 -27.83 16.86
C PRO A 514 -10.34 -27.02 16.69
N THR A 515 -11.33 -27.27 17.55
CA THR A 515 -12.62 -26.56 17.57
C THR A 515 -12.48 -25.06 17.79
N ILE A 516 -11.52 -24.64 18.62
CA ILE A 516 -11.21 -23.23 18.90
C ILE A 516 -10.48 -22.61 17.71
N ILE A 517 -9.58 -23.35 17.06
CA ILE A 517 -8.89 -22.86 15.87
C ILE A 517 -9.86 -22.65 14.71
N ASP A 518 -10.78 -23.58 14.50
CA ASP A 518 -11.74 -23.52 13.39
C ASP A 518 -12.82 -22.44 13.60
N SER A 519 -13.14 -22.07 14.84
CA SER A 519 -14.10 -21.00 15.14
C SER A 519 -13.54 -19.59 14.91
N LEU A 520 -12.22 -19.42 14.91
CA LEU A 520 -11.56 -18.12 14.81
C LEU A 520 -10.98 -17.88 13.40
N SER A 521 -11.46 -16.85 12.68
CA SER A 521 -11.00 -16.53 11.32
C SER A 521 -9.49 -16.27 11.24
N VAL A 522 -8.97 -15.44 12.15
CA VAL A 522 -7.53 -15.13 12.25
C VAL A 522 -6.71 -16.39 12.55
N ALA A 523 -7.19 -17.29 13.41
CA ALA A 523 -6.46 -18.51 13.73
C ALA A 523 -6.41 -19.47 12.53
N ARG A 524 -7.50 -19.60 11.76
CA ARG A 524 -7.52 -20.35 10.50
C ARG A 524 -6.55 -19.78 9.48
N PHE A 525 -6.53 -18.45 9.31
CA PHE A 525 -5.62 -17.78 8.39
C PHE A 525 -4.15 -17.99 8.80
N VAL A 526 -3.82 -17.75 10.08
CA VAL A 526 -2.47 -17.99 10.64
C VAL A 526 -2.07 -19.46 10.51
N ARG A 527 -3.00 -20.41 10.72
CA ARG A 527 -2.75 -21.84 10.51
C ARG A 527 -2.28 -22.13 9.09
N THR A 528 -2.97 -21.62 8.09
CA THR A 528 -2.59 -21.83 6.68
C THR A 528 -1.25 -21.16 6.36
N CYS A 529 -1.02 -19.92 6.79
CA CYS A 529 0.26 -19.22 6.58
C CYS A 529 1.43 -19.92 7.28
N ALA A 530 1.27 -20.36 8.53
CA ALA A 530 2.31 -21.07 9.26
C ALA A 530 2.61 -22.43 8.60
N ALA A 531 1.59 -23.14 8.15
CA ALA A 531 1.75 -24.40 7.42
C ALA A 531 2.49 -24.22 6.09
N TYR A 532 2.24 -23.12 5.38
CA TYR A 532 2.95 -22.78 4.14
C TYR A 532 4.43 -22.46 4.41
N ASN A 533 4.70 -21.60 5.41
CA ASN A 533 6.06 -21.21 5.79
C ASN A 533 6.90 -22.38 6.36
N ASP A 534 6.26 -23.46 6.76
CA ASP A 534 6.90 -24.71 7.20
C ASP A 534 7.40 -25.58 6.04
N ILE A 535 6.95 -25.34 4.80
CA ILE A 535 7.37 -26.09 3.61
C ILE A 535 8.80 -25.67 3.23
N SER A 536 9.77 -26.58 3.35
CA SER A 536 11.17 -26.24 3.11
C SER A 536 11.50 -25.82 1.70
N ALA A 537 10.78 -26.31 0.69
CA ALA A 537 10.98 -25.92 -0.70
C ALA A 537 10.83 -24.40 -0.92
N PHE A 538 10.08 -23.70 -0.07
CA PHE A 538 9.90 -22.24 -0.11
C PHE A 538 10.87 -21.48 0.81
N SER A 539 12.02 -22.07 1.16
CA SER A 539 13.02 -21.41 2.00
C SER A 539 14.45 -21.83 1.64
N LEU A 540 15.41 -20.95 1.92
CA LEU A 540 16.85 -21.23 1.86
C LEU A 540 17.46 -21.05 3.24
N GLY A 541 18.45 -21.87 3.57
CA GLY A 541 19.28 -21.71 4.77
C GLY A 541 18.62 -22.05 6.10
N ARG A 542 17.37 -22.54 6.11
CA ARG A 542 16.69 -22.98 7.33
C ARG A 542 17.51 -24.03 8.08
N LEU A 543 17.64 -23.82 9.40
CA LEU A 543 18.37 -24.70 10.30
C LEU A 543 17.47 -25.83 10.82
N GLU A 544 16.18 -25.54 10.98
CA GLU A 544 15.23 -26.49 11.55
C GLU A 544 14.54 -27.37 10.50
N ASP A 545 14.18 -28.59 10.92
CA ASP A 545 13.42 -29.52 10.09
C ASP A 545 11.93 -29.13 10.00
N SER A 546 11.26 -29.52 8.92
CA SER A 546 9.84 -29.25 8.72
C SER A 546 8.99 -30.09 9.66
N HIS A 547 7.90 -29.50 10.17
CA HIS A 547 6.85 -30.24 10.87
C HIS A 547 5.87 -30.92 9.91
N LEU A 548 6.01 -30.69 8.59
CA LEU A 548 5.10 -31.13 7.55
C LEU A 548 3.66 -30.68 7.83
N ALA A 549 3.50 -29.50 8.44
CA ALA A 549 2.23 -29.02 8.99
C ALA A 549 1.13 -28.93 7.92
N TRP A 550 1.48 -28.50 6.70
CA TRP A 550 0.54 -28.45 5.56
C TRP A 550 -0.13 -29.80 5.27
N LEU A 551 0.67 -30.87 5.25
CA LEU A 551 0.19 -32.23 5.01
C LEU A 551 -0.47 -32.80 6.26
N LYS A 552 0.11 -32.61 7.45
CA LYS A 552 -0.40 -33.14 8.72
C LYS A 552 -1.80 -32.61 9.04
N TRP A 553 -2.02 -31.31 8.85
CA TRP A 553 -3.30 -30.65 9.13
C TRP A 553 -4.30 -30.73 7.96
N ASN A 554 -3.89 -31.34 6.84
CA ASN A 554 -4.73 -31.55 5.66
C ASN A 554 -5.40 -30.25 5.17
N ILE A 555 -4.59 -29.20 4.99
CA ILE A 555 -5.05 -27.85 4.59
C ILE A 555 -5.84 -27.92 3.28
N CYS A 556 -5.29 -28.55 2.25
CA CYS A 556 -5.98 -28.79 0.98
C CYS A 556 -5.78 -30.26 0.54
N PRO A 557 -6.78 -31.14 0.68
CA PRO A 557 -6.66 -32.57 0.35
C PRO A 557 -6.54 -32.81 -1.16
N VAL A 558 -5.70 -33.77 -1.56
CA VAL A 558 -5.48 -34.11 -2.98
C VAL A 558 -6.56 -35.04 -3.51
N GLY A 559 -7.13 -34.72 -4.68
CA GLY A 559 -8.18 -35.51 -5.34
C GLY A 559 -9.61 -35.21 -4.88
N GLY A 560 -9.82 -34.12 -4.12
CA GLY A 560 -11.16 -33.60 -3.88
C GLY A 560 -11.64 -32.79 -5.08
N SER A 561 -12.45 -33.40 -5.95
CA SER A 561 -13.34 -32.66 -6.86
C SER A 561 -13.95 -31.49 -6.08
N GLY A 562 -13.92 -30.26 -6.61
CA GLY A 562 -14.26 -29.00 -5.93
C GLY A 562 -15.59 -28.94 -5.16
N LYS A 563 -15.70 -29.72 -4.09
CA LYS A 563 -16.84 -29.82 -3.20
C LYS A 563 -16.32 -29.86 -1.77
N ALA A 564 -16.65 -28.77 -1.08
CA ALA A 564 -16.72 -28.60 0.35
C ALA A 564 -15.39 -28.30 1.09
N TYR A 565 -14.88 -27.09 0.90
CA TYR A 565 -14.84 -26.23 2.10
C TYR A 565 -16.30 -25.93 2.50
N PRO A 566 -16.71 -26.07 3.77
CA PRO A 566 -18.11 -25.91 4.18
C PRO A 566 -18.73 -24.52 3.92
N HIS A 567 -17.99 -23.55 3.38
CA HIS A 567 -18.42 -22.17 3.24
C HIS A 567 -18.04 -21.57 1.88
N SER A 568 -18.79 -21.90 0.83
CA SER A 568 -19.30 -20.96 -0.18
C SER A 568 -19.74 -21.70 -1.45
N GLN A 569 -20.92 -21.35 -1.95
CA GLN A 569 -21.50 -21.89 -3.19
C GLN A 569 -20.97 -21.17 -4.45
N THR A 570 -19.84 -20.46 -4.34
CA THR A 570 -19.19 -19.69 -5.41
C THR A 570 -17.68 -19.93 -5.38
N PRO A 571 -17.00 -20.14 -6.53
CA PRO A 571 -15.55 -20.30 -6.56
C PRO A 571 -14.87 -18.95 -6.32
N SER A 572 -14.62 -18.62 -5.06
CA SER A 572 -13.86 -17.43 -4.64
C SER A 572 -12.48 -17.84 -4.12
N PHE A 573 -11.47 -17.01 -4.33
CA PHE A 573 -10.14 -17.21 -3.75
C PHE A 573 -10.19 -17.26 -2.22
N THR A 574 -9.36 -18.11 -1.62
CA THR A 574 -9.18 -18.09 -0.16
C THR A 574 -8.36 -16.87 0.27
N PRO A 575 -8.49 -16.37 1.52
CA PRO A 575 -7.63 -15.32 2.06
C PRO A 575 -6.13 -15.57 1.86
N PHE A 576 -5.73 -16.84 1.93
CA PHE A 576 -4.36 -17.28 1.72
C PHE A 576 -3.94 -17.15 0.25
N GLU A 577 -4.76 -17.61 -0.70
CA GLU A 577 -4.49 -17.50 -2.14
C GLU A 577 -4.37 -16.05 -2.60
N VAL A 578 -5.17 -15.14 -2.04
CA VAL A 578 -5.08 -13.70 -2.33
C VAL A 578 -3.76 -13.10 -1.85
N THR A 579 -3.26 -13.57 -0.70
CA THR A 579 -2.03 -13.07 -0.06
C THR A 579 -0.79 -13.61 -0.78
N ILE A 580 -0.70 -14.93 -0.96
CA ILE A 580 0.47 -15.63 -1.51
C ILE A 580 0.46 -15.71 -3.05
N GLY A 581 -0.71 -15.65 -3.67
CA GLY A 581 -0.87 -15.75 -5.12
C GLY A 581 -0.82 -17.18 -5.66
N TYR A 582 -0.55 -18.16 -4.81
CA TYR A 582 -0.44 -19.57 -5.19
C TYR A 582 -1.72 -20.32 -4.85
N PRO A 583 -2.21 -21.20 -5.75
CA PRO A 583 -3.39 -21.99 -5.47
C PRO A 583 -3.05 -23.11 -4.48
N GLU A 584 -3.92 -23.33 -3.49
CA GLU A 584 -3.67 -24.30 -2.41
C GLU A 584 -3.45 -25.72 -2.94
N SER A 585 -4.12 -26.08 -4.04
CA SER A 585 -4.00 -27.38 -4.69
C SER A 585 -2.60 -27.64 -5.27
N LEU A 586 -1.95 -26.62 -5.84
CA LEU A 586 -0.58 -26.73 -6.36
C LEU A 586 0.43 -26.77 -5.21
N ILE A 587 0.21 -25.96 -4.16
CA ILE A 587 1.05 -25.99 -2.95
C ILE A 587 1.03 -27.37 -2.31
N THR A 588 -0.11 -28.07 -2.28
CA THR A 588 -0.15 -29.43 -1.74
C THR A 588 0.75 -30.39 -2.52
N ILE A 589 0.80 -30.29 -3.85
CA ILE A 589 1.72 -31.12 -4.67
C ILE A 589 3.19 -30.76 -4.34
N ILE A 590 3.49 -29.47 -4.23
CA ILE A 590 4.84 -29.00 -3.86
C ILE A 590 5.22 -29.42 -2.44
N ALA A 591 4.28 -29.42 -1.49
CA ALA A 591 4.50 -29.89 -0.12
C ALA A 591 4.82 -31.40 -0.09
N MET A 592 4.13 -32.21 -0.89
CA MET A 592 4.46 -33.64 -1.06
C MET A 592 5.85 -33.84 -1.65
N MET A 593 6.21 -33.04 -2.65
CA MET A 593 7.56 -33.03 -3.24
C MET A 593 8.64 -32.64 -2.22
N SER A 594 8.39 -31.59 -1.45
CA SER A 594 9.31 -31.12 -0.40
C SER A 594 9.55 -32.21 0.65
N ALA A 595 8.47 -32.82 1.14
CA ALA A 595 8.53 -33.87 2.15
C ALA A 595 9.32 -35.09 1.65
N MET A 596 9.17 -35.48 0.38
CA MET A 596 9.93 -36.56 -0.25
C MET A 596 11.44 -36.30 -0.24
N PHE A 597 11.88 -35.06 -0.46
CA PHE A 597 13.31 -34.72 -0.41
C PHE A 597 13.87 -34.69 1.01
N GLU A 598 13.07 -34.26 1.99
CA GLU A 598 13.44 -34.27 3.42
C GLU A 598 13.46 -35.67 4.05
N GLU A 599 12.71 -36.62 3.48
CA GLU A 599 12.56 -38.00 3.98
C GLU A 599 13.90 -38.76 4.13
N LYS A 600 14.96 -38.30 3.46
CA LYS A 600 16.33 -38.80 3.68
C LYS A 600 16.84 -38.58 5.12
N ARG A 601 16.21 -37.70 5.91
CA ARG A 601 16.57 -37.33 7.30
C ARG A 601 15.55 -37.77 8.36
N ILE A 602 14.28 -38.01 7.98
CA ILE A 602 13.16 -38.15 8.92
C ILE A 602 12.59 -39.58 8.89
N CYS A 603 12.53 -40.24 10.07
CA CYS A 603 12.04 -41.60 10.37
C CYS A 603 11.12 -42.34 9.35
N ALA A 604 11.38 -43.64 9.17
CA ALA A 604 10.66 -44.61 8.31
C ALA A 604 9.13 -44.73 8.51
N ARG A 605 8.53 -44.14 9.55
CA ARG A 605 7.07 -44.15 9.79
C ARG A 605 6.30 -43.10 8.99
N ILE A 606 6.92 -41.98 8.62
CA ILE A 606 6.28 -40.96 7.77
C ILE A 606 6.17 -41.50 6.33
N SER A 607 7.14 -42.31 5.91
CA SER A 607 7.25 -42.94 4.59
C SER A 607 5.99 -43.67 4.11
N THR A 608 5.41 -44.54 4.94
CA THR A 608 4.21 -45.31 4.56
C THR A 608 2.96 -44.44 4.45
N SER A 609 2.83 -43.42 5.29
CA SER A 609 1.69 -42.51 5.26
C SER A 609 1.75 -41.52 4.10
N LEU A 610 2.94 -41.00 3.77
CA LEU A 610 3.16 -40.07 2.68
C LEU A 610 3.03 -40.77 1.32
N TYR A 611 3.66 -41.93 1.17
CA TYR A 611 3.50 -42.77 -0.02
C TYR A 611 2.03 -43.17 -0.23
N GLY A 612 1.30 -43.51 0.83
CA GLY A 612 -0.13 -43.81 0.73
C GLY A 612 -0.98 -42.63 0.22
N ARG A 613 -0.70 -41.40 0.71
CA ARG A 613 -1.37 -40.18 0.21
C ARG A 613 -1.01 -39.86 -1.24
N LEU A 614 0.27 -39.99 -1.60
CA LEU A 614 0.76 -39.77 -2.96
C LEU A 614 0.16 -40.77 -3.95
N LYS A 615 0.14 -42.06 -3.58
CA LYS A 615 -0.47 -43.14 -4.36
C LYS A 615 -1.97 -42.88 -4.56
N HIS A 616 -2.69 -42.55 -3.50
CA HIS A 616 -4.12 -42.23 -3.58
C HIS A 616 -4.41 -41.02 -4.49
N ALA A 617 -3.61 -39.96 -4.36
CA ALA A 617 -3.68 -38.79 -5.25
C ALA A 617 -3.47 -39.18 -6.72
N PHE A 618 -2.40 -39.91 -6.99
CA PHE A 618 -2.04 -40.38 -8.32
C PHE A 618 -3.14 -41.26 -8.93
N ASP A 619 -3.66 -42.23 -8.17
CA ASP A 619 -4.70 -43.15 -8.62
C ASP A 619 -5.99 -42.39 -8.98
N ASN A 620 -6.38 -41.38 -8.19
CA ASN A 620 -7.54 -40.53 -8.48
C ASN A 620 -7.36 -39.69 -9.76
N THR A 621 -6.19 -39.07 -9.93
CA THR A 621 -5.85 -38.31 -11.14
C THR A 621 -5.87 -39.19 -12.39
N MET A 622 -5.36 -40.43 -12.29
CA MET A 622 -5.41 -41.41 -13.37
C MET A 622 -6.85 -41.85 -13.70
N ALA A 623 -7.71 -41.96 -12.69
CA ALA A 623 -9.13 -42.28 -12.90
C ALA A 623 -9.92 -41.14 -13.57
N GLU A 624 -9.62 -39.88 -13.24
CA GLU A 624 -10.32 -38.70 -13.77
C GLU A 624 -9.87 -38.31 -15.19
N SER A 625 -8.58 -38.46 -15.50
CA SER A 625 -7.97 -37.94 -16.74
C SER A 625 -8.40 -38.63 -18.03
N ARG A 626 -9.17 -39.75 -17.98
CA ARG A 626 -9.54 -40.58 -19.16
C ARG A 626 -8.38 -40.81 -20.14
N LEU A 627 -7.13 -40.76 -19.67
CA LEU A 627 -6.00 -41.22 -20.44
C LEU A 627 -6.26 -42.70 -20.75
N PRO A 628 -5.89 -43.20 -21.95
CA PRO A 628 -6.17 -44.58 -22.31
C PRO A 628 -5.59 -45.44 -21.20
N VAL A 629 -6.48 -46.09 -20.45
CA VAL A 629 -6.09 -47.09 -19.45
C VAL A 629 -5.24 -48.06 -20.23
N PHE A 630 -3.94 -48.08 -19.95
CA PHE A 630 -3.07 -49.15 -20.40
C PHE A 630 -3.57 -50.42 -19.70
N ASN A 631 -4.60 -51.04 -20.26
CA ASN A 631 -5.15 -52.34 -19.88
C ASN A 631 -4.17 -53.46 -20.31
N ASP A 632 -2.88 -53.20 -20.15
CA ASP A 632 -1.84 -54.20 -20.28
C ASP A 632 -1.46 -54.64 -18.86
N PRO A 633 -1.68 -55.91 -18.47
CA PRO A 633 -1.31 -56.42 -17.15
C PRO A 633 0.20 -56.29 -16.85
N ALA A 634 1.05 -56.03 -17.85
CA ALA A 634 2.46 -55.66 -17.65
C ALA A 634 2.64 -54.22 -17.09
N VAL A 635 1.74 -53.29 -17.40
CA VAL A 635 1.78 -51.88 -16.93
C VAL A 635 1.25 -51.76 -15.49
N ASN A 636 0.22 -52.52 -15.13
CA ASN A 636 -0.26 -52.58 -13.74
C ASN A 636 0.75 -53.20 -12.76
N ASN A 637 1.63 -54.09 -13.24
CA ASN A 637 2.75 -54.60 -12.43
C ASN A 637 3.92 -53.59 -12.33
N THR A 638 4.08 -52.66 -13.28
CA THR A 638 5.07 -51.57 -13.21
C THR A 638 4.56 -50.36 -12.42
N LEU A 639 3.24 -50.15 -12.33
CA LEU A 639 2.60 -49.14 -11.46
C LEU A 639 2.86 -49.37 -9.96
N ASN A 640 3.16 -50.60 -9.56
CA ASN A 640 3.59 -50.95 -8.19
C ASN A 640 5.08 -50.67 -7.92
N GLY A 641 5.85 -50.26 -8.93
CA GLY A 641 7.28 -49.92 -8.84
C GLY A 641 7.64 -48.52 -9.36
N LEU A 642 6.65 -47.64 -9.58
CA LEU A 642 6.90 -46.25 -9.96
C LEU A 642 7.64 -45.50 -8.85
N SER A 643 8.67 -44.75 -9.23
CA SER A 643 9.34 -43.84 -8.29
C SER A 643 8.39 -42.71 -7.88
N CYS A 644 8.48 -42.25 -6.62
CA CYS A 644 7.69 -41.11 -6.14
C CYS A 644 7.89 -39.87 -7.02
N VAL A 645 9.08 -39.69 -7.61
CA VAL A 645 9.40 -38.63 -8.56
C VAL A 645 8.46 -38.68 -9.77
N THR A 646 8.24 -39.86 -10.36
CA THR A 646 7.36 -40.03 -11.52
C THR A 646 5.89 -39.77 -11.17
N MET A 647 5.44 -40.16 -9.96
CA MET A 647 4.07 -39.87 -9.53
C MET A 647 3.83 -38.36 -9.39
N ILE A 648 4.77 -37.62 -8.80
CA ILE A 648 4.68 -36.16 -8.65
C ILE A 648 4.76 -35.46 -10.01
N GLU A 649 5.64 -35.92 -10.90
CA GLU A 649 5.76 -35.41 -12.27
C GLU A 649 4.41 -35.47 -12.99
N VAL A 650 3.72 -36.62 -12.92
CA VAL A 650 2.36 -36.77 -13.47
C VAL A 650 1.36 -35.83 -12.81
N LEU A 651 1.37 -35.70 -11.48
CA LEU A 651 0.45 -34.81 -10.76
C LEU A 651 0.64 -33.34 -11.19
N LEU A 652 1.89 -32.90 -11.42
CA LEU A 652 2.19 -31.56 -11.91
C LEU A 652 1.80 -31.37 -13.38
N GLU A 653 1.96 -32.39 -14.23
CA GLU A 653 1.57 -32.33 -15.64
C GLU A 653 0.06 -32.32 -15.87
N SER A 654 -0.68 -33.01 -15.00
CA SER A 654 -2.15 -33.13 -15.07
C SER A 654 -2.90 -32.14 -14.19
N TRP A 655 -2.19 -31.24 -13.50
CA TRP A 655 -2.81 -30.23 -12.65
C TRP A 655 -3.66 -29.25 -13.48
N ILE A 656 -4.85 -28.94 -12.99
CA ILE A 656 -5.81 -28.03 -13.62
C ILE A 656 -5.99 -26.78 -12.74
N PRO A 657 -5.88 -25.56 -13.30
CA PRO A 657 -6.13 -24.32 -12.57
C PRO A 657 -7.52 -24.24 -11.92
N PRO A 658 -7.64 -23.72 -10.68
CA PRO A 658 -8.93 -23.43 -10.05
C PRO A 658 -9.81 -22.46 -10.85
N GLY A 659 -11.14 -22.68 -10.82
CA GLY A 659 -12.12 -21.86 -11.54
C GLY A 659 -12.40 -20.46 -10.97
N ALA A 660 -11.80 -20.10 -9.83
CA ALA A 660 -12.01 -18.79 -9.17
C ALA A 660 -11.54 -17.60 -10.03
N VAL A 661 -10.62 -17.85 -10.97
CA VAL A 661 -10.09 -16.87 -11.93
C VAL A 661 -11.16 -16.25 -12.81
N ASN A 662 -12.27 -16.96 -13.04
CA ASN A 662 -13.35 -16.50 -13.92
C ASN A 662 -14.07 -15.22 -13.42
N ASN A 663 -13.86 -14.85 -12.16
CA ASN A 663 -14.45 -13.66 -11.54
C ASN A 663 -13.54 -12.42 -11.60
N LEU A 664 -12.33 -12.55 -12.16
CA LEU A 664 -11.35 -11.45 -12.26
C LEU A 664 -11.49 -10.71 -13.60
N SER A 665 -10.96 -9.49 -13.66
CA SER A 665 -10.80 -8.79 -14.94
C SER A 665 -9.93 -9.60 -15.92
N PRO A 666 -10.15 -9.52 -17.25
CA PRO A 666 -9.43 -10.34 -18.23
C PRO A 666 -7.90 -10.24 -18.16
N HIS A 667 -7.37 -9.04 -17.91
CA HIS A 667 -5.93 -8.78 -17.80
C HIS A 667 -5.33 -9.43 -16.55
N LEU A 668 -5.99 -9.28 -15.39
CA LEU A 668 -5.56 -9.91 -14.15
C LEU A 668 -5.71 -11.43 -14.22
N ALA A 669 -6.81 -11.94 -14.78
CA ALA A 669 -7.05 -13.37 -14.98
C ALA A 669 -5.91 -14.02 -15.79
N THR A 670 -5.51 -13.38 -16.89
CA THR A 670 -4.40 -13.86 -17.74
C THR A 670 -3.07 -13.84 -16.99
N SER A 671 -2.82 -12.79 -16.21
CA SER A 671 -1.60 -12.66 -15.41
C SER A 671 -1.53 -13.71 -14.30
N VAL A 672 -2.63 -13.98 -13.60
CA VAL A 672 -2.73 -15.02 -12.57
C VAL A 672 -2.52 -16.42 -13.16
N LEU A 673 -3.15 -16.74 -14.30
CA LEU A 673 -2.93 -18.02 -14.98
C LEU A 673 -1.49 -18.19 -15.45
N THR A 674 -0.88 -17.12 -15.95
CA THR A 674 0.53 -17.11 -16.36
C THR A 674 1.44 -17.36 -15.16
N ALA A 675 1.19 -16.72 -14.02
CA ALA A 675 1.93 -16.92 -12.79
C ALA A 675 1.81 -18.36 -12.27
N TRP A 676 0.61 -18.93 -12.28
CA TRP A 676 0.37 -20.32 -11.87
C TRP A 676 1.09 -21.33 -12.76
N GLU A 677 1.07 -21.10 -14.07
CA GLU A 677 1.82 -21.93 -15.01
C GLU A 677 3.34 -21.79 -14.81
N CYS A 678 3.82 -20.60 -14.44
CA CYS A 678 5.22 -20.41 -14.09
C CYS A 678 5.62 -21.26 -12.87
N ILE A 679 4.83 -21.20 -11.79
CA ILE A 679 5.09 -21.98 -10.58
C ILE A 679 5.05 -23.48 -10.86
N ARG A 680 4.07 -23.95 -11.65
CA ARG A 680 3.95 -25.37 -12.02
C ARG A 680 5.17 -25.87 -12.77
N LYS A 681 5.69 -25.09 -13.74
CA LYS A 681 6.90 -25.44 -14.49
C LYS A 681 8.17 -25.33 -13.65
N ALA A 682 8.26 -24.33 -12.78
CA ALA A 682 9.34 -24.23 -11.81
C ALA A 682 9.36 -25.46 -10.87
N ALA A 683 8.19 -25.94 -10.44
CA ALA A 683 8.09 -27.17 -9.64
C ALA A 683 8.61 -28.42 -10.38
N LEU A 684 8.36 -28.55 -11.69
CA LEU A 684 8.92 -29.63 -12.50
C LEU A 684 10.46 -29.55 -12.57
N ILE A 685 11.03 -28.36 -12.80
CA ILE A 685 12.48 -28.16 -12.81
C ILE A 685 13.08 -28.51 -11.44
N TYR A 686 12.48 -27.99 -10.36
CA TYR A 686 12.90 -28.25 -8.98
C TYR A 686 12.86 -29.75 -8.65
N LEU A 687 11.81 -30.45 -9.07
CA LEU A 687 11.65 -31.89 -8.92
C LEU A 687 12.77 -32.67 -9.63
N TRP A 688 13.04 -32.35 -10.89
CA TRP A 688 14.06 -33.05 -11.69
C TRP A 688 15.47 -32.81 -11.19
N ARG A 689 15.76 -31.60 -10.70
CA ARG A 689 17.04 -31.26 -10.06
C ARG A 689 17.24 -31.99 -8.74
N GLY A 690 16.18 -32.24 -7.98
CA GLY A 690 16.24 -32.82 -6.64
C GLY A 690 16.31 -31.77 -5.53
N GLY A 691 15.79 -30.57 -5.79
CA GLY A 691 15.75 -29.43 -4.87
C GLY A 691 17.04 -28.62 -4.75
N PHE A 692 17.05 -27.63 -3.85
CA PHE A 692 18.17 -26.68 -3.69
C PHE A 692 19.41 -27.25 -2.98
N GLU A 693 19.35 -28.48 -2.47
CA GLU A 693 20.52 -29.21 -1.94
C GLU A 693 21.30 -29.92 -3.05
N ALA A 694 20.71 -30.07 -4.26
CA ALA A 694 21.37 -30.70 -5.38
C ALA A 694 22.37 -29.75 -6.04
N ASN A 695 23.46 -30.32 -6.58
CA ASN A 695 24.47 -29.55 -7.28
C ASN A 695 23.98 -29.19 -8.69
N PRO A 696 23.86 -27.89 -9.05
CA PRO A 696 23.36 -27.46 -10.36
C PRO A 696 24.30 -27.84 -11.52
N MET A 697 25.57 -28.12 -11.23
CA MET A 697 26.59 -28.51 -12.22
C MET A 697 26.42 -29.95 -12.71
N ILE A 698 25.64 -30.78 -12.01
CA ILE A 698 25.36 -32.16 -12.43
C ILE A 698 24.36 -32.12 -13.59
N ALA A 699 24.65 -32.76 -14.72
CA ALA A 699 23.72 -32.77 -15.85
C ALA A 699 22.44 -33.56 -15.53
N LEU A 700 21.29 -33.05 -15.95
CA LEU A 700 20.03 -33.79 -15.97
C LEU A 700 20.08 -34.87 -17.07
N THR A 701 19.13 -35.83 -17.04
CA THR A 701 18.96 -36.77 -18.16
C THR A 701 18.64 -36.00 -19.44
N SER A 702 19.12 -36.47 -20.59
CA SER A 702 19.01 -35.75 -21.87
C SER A 702 17.60 -35.25 -22.17
N THR A 703 16.58 -36.08 -21.97
CA THR A 703 15.17 -35.72 -22.15
C THR A 703 14.70 -34.59 -21.23
N ARG A 704 15.08 -34.62 -19.95
CA ARG A 704 14.69 -33.59 -18.96
C ARG A 704 15.50 -32.30 -19.13
N SER A 705 16.74 -32.41 -19.61
CA SER A 705 17.59 -31.26 -19.90
C SER A 705 17.01 -30.38 -21.01
N GLU A 706 16.54 -30.98 -22.11
CA GLU A 706 15.93 -30.24 -23.23
C GLU A 706 14.64 -29.54 -22.81
N ILE A 707 13.77 -30.22 -22.06
CA ILE A 707 12.51 -29.65 -21.56
C ILE A 707 12.79 -28.54 -20.54
N SER A 708 13.74 -28.77 -19.63
CA SER A 708 14.14 -27.78 -18.63
C SER A 708 14.68 -26.50 -19.27
N GLU A 709 15.52 -26.60 -20.32
CA GLU A 709 16.01 -25.42 -21.03
C GLU A 709 14.87 -24.62 -21.69
N SER A 710 13.91 -25.31 -22.31
CA SER A 710 12.71 -24.68 -22.88
C SER A 710 11.88 -23.96 -21.81
N TYR A 711 11.68 -24.61 -20.66
CA TYR A 711 10.93 -24.02 -19.54
C TYR A 711 11.66 -22.84 -18.92
N ILE A 712 12.98 -22.89 -18.73
CA ILE A 712 13.78 -21.77 -18.20
C ILE A 712 13.58 -20.51 -19.05
N ARG A 713 13.67 -20.62 -20.38
CA ARG A 713 13.47 -19.48 -21.29
C ARG A 713 12.05 -18.95 -21.21
N LEU A 714 11.06 -19.83 -21.20
CA LEU A 714 9.66 -19.44 -21.08
C LEU A 714 9.37 -18.75 -19.74
N LEU A 715 9.87 -19.29 -18.63
CA LEU A 715 9.71 -18.73 -17.29
C LEU A 715 10.31 -17.33 -17.21
N THR A 716 11.53 -17.15 -17.72
CA THR A 716 12.20 -15.85 -17.75
C THR A 716 11.38 -14.82 -18.52
N TYR A 717 10.86 -15.19 -19.70
CA TYR A 717 10.01 -14.32 -20.51
C TYR A 717 8.67 -14.01 -19.84
N SER A 718 7.97 -15.03 -19.33
CA SER A 718 6.66 -14.89 -18.69
C SER A 718 6.74 -14.07 -17.40
N ILE A 719 7.75 -14.30 -16.56
CA ILE A 719 7.97 -13.49 -15.35
C ILE A 719 8.36 -12.06 -15.73
N GLY A 720 9.16 -11.87 -16.79
CA GLY A 720 9.44 -10.54 -17.34
C GLY A 720 8.17 -9.79 -17.73
N SER A 721 7.27 -10.44 -18.45
CA SER A 721 5.96 -9.85 -18.80
C SER A 721 5.10 -9.54 -17.56
N LEU A 722 5.12 -10.38 -16.52
CA LEU A 722 4.41 -10.10 -15.28
C LEU A 722 4.97 -8.86 -14.55
N VAL A 723 6.29 -8.68 -14.54
CA VAL A 723 6.94 -7.47 -13.99
C VAL A 723 6.61 -6.24 -14.83
N ASP A 724 6.58 -6.37 -16.16
CA ASP A 724 6.16 -5.28 -17.06
C ASP A 724 4.71 -4.85 -16.76
N HIS A 725 3.78 -5.81 -16.61
CA HIS A 725 2.40 -5.51 -16.21
C HIS A 725 2.29 -4.92 -14.79
N ALA A 726 3.18 -5.31 -13.86
CA ALA A 726 3.22 -4.68 -12.54
C ALA A 726 3.60 -3.20 -12.64
N GLU A 727 4.62 -2.88 -13.43
CA GLU A 727 5.07 -1.50 -13.66
C GLU A 727 4.07 -0.67 -14.48
N SER A 728 3.38 -1.27 -15.45
CA SER A 728 2.46 -0.57 -16.35
C SER A 728 1.01 -0.51 -15.86
N GLU A 729 0.52 -1.54 -15.19
CA GLU A 729 -0.90 -1.68 -14.81
C GLU A 729 -1.10 -1.82 -13.30
N GLY A 730 -0.02 -1.86 -12.50
CA GLY A 730 -0.11 -2.00 -11.05
C GLY A 730 -0.54 -3.39 -10.60
N LEU A 731 -0.40 -4.41 -11.45
CA LEU A 731 -0.72 -5.80 -11.11
C LEU A 731 0.29 -6.35 -10.11
N THR A 732 -0.18 -6.92 -9.01
CA THR A 732 0.69 -7.28 -7.89
C THR A 732 1.19 -8.73 -7.93
N ILE A 733 0.61 -9.60 -8.76
CA ILE A 733 0.93 -11.05 -8.82
C ILE A 733 2.40 -11.37 -9.09
N ALA A 734 3.16 -10.43 -9.68
CA ALA A 734 4.59 -10.61 -9.90
C ALA A 734 5.40 -10.65 -8.59
N ASN A 735 4.88 -10.12 -7.47
CA ASN A 735 5.53 -10.22 -6.15
C ASN A 735 5.73 -11.68 -5.72
N ALA A 736 4.81 -12.57 -6.10
CA ALA A 736 4.84 -13.99 -5.77
C ALA A 736 5.85 -14.80 -6.61
N MET A 737 6.58 -14.19 -7.56
CA MET A 737 7.43 -14.94 -8.51
C MET A 737 8.85 -15.23 -8.00
N LEU A 738 9.20 -14.80 -6.79
CA LEU A 738 10.56 -14.97 -6.23
C LEU A 738 11.03 -16.43 -6.26
N TRP A 739 10.22 -17.39 -5.77
CA TRP A 739 10.58 -18.81 -5.79
C TRP A 739 10.89 -19.33 -7.19
N SER A 740 10.05 -18.96 -8.17
CA SER A 740 10.23 -19.38 -9.56
C SER A 740 11.52 -18.82 -10.17
N LEU A 741 11.86 -17.56 -9.85
CA LEU A 741 13.12 -16.95 -10.26
C LEU A 741 14.34 -17.63 -9.61
N VAL A 742 14.25 -18.06 -8.35
CA VAL A 742 15.33 -18.79 -7.67
C VAL A 742 15.55 -20.15 -8.32
N VAL A 743 14.48 -20.88 -8.64
CA VAL A 743 14.57 -22.16 -9.38
C VAL A 743 15.25 -21.96 -10.73
N VAL A 744 14.85 -20.94 -11.49
CA VAL A 744 15.47 -20.62 -12.78
C VAL A 744 16.95 -20.25 -12.60
N GLY A 745 17.26 -19.34 -11.67
CA GLY A 745 18.61 -18.88 -11.40
C GLY A 745 19.57 -19.99 -10.99
N ASN A 746 19.09 -20.99 -10.25
CA ASN A 746 19.86 -22.18 -9.89
C ASN A 746 20.34 -22.96 -11.14
N GLU A 747 19.50 -23.04 -12.17
CA GLU A 747 19.80 -23.79 -13.40
C GLU A 747 20.62 -22.99 -14.43
N CYS A 748 20.67 -21.67 -14.32
CA CYS A 748 21.41 -20.80 -15.25
C CYS A 748 22.94 -20.80 -15.06
N CYS A 749 23.50 -21.75 -14.30
CA CYS A 749 24.94 -21.88 -14.04
C CYS A 749 25.81 -22.05 -15.29
N MET A 750 25.27 -22.31 -16.48
CA MET A 750 26.06 -22.42 -17.73
C MET A 750 25.64 -21.41 -18.81
N GLN A 751 24.73 -20.48 -18.49
CA GLN A 751 24.05 -19.63 -19.47
C GLN A 751 24.18 -18.14 -19.11
N PRO A 752 25.30 -17.48 -19.47
CA PRO A 752 25.61 -16.13 -18.98
C PRO A 752 24.58 -15.06 -19.36
N MET A 753 23.95 -15.18 -20.54
CA MET A 753 22.90 -14.25 -20.97
C MET A 753 21.64 -14.35 -20.09
N LEU A 754 21.27 -15.57 -19.68
CA LEU A 754 20.11 -15.77 -18.80
C LEU A 754 20.42 -15.37 -17.36
N ARG A 755 21.67 -15.52 -16.89
CA ARG A 755 22.11 -15.00 -15.59
C ARG A 755 21.85 -13.49 -15.48
N GLN A 756 22.22 -12.72 -16.50
CA GLN A 756 21.99 -11.27 -16.53
C GLN A 756 20.51 -10.91 -16.51
N GLU A 757 19.68 -11.61 -17.28
CA GLU A 757 18.24 -11.34 -17.29
C GLU A 757 17.57 -11.68 -15.96
N VAL A 758 17.95 -12.79 -15.31
CA VAL A 758 17.45 -13.13 -13.96
C VAL A 758 17.82 -12.03 -12.96
N LEU A 759 19.05 -11.53 -12.96
CA LEU A 759 19.46 -10.42 -12.09
C LEU A 759 18.66 -9.15 -12.39
N ARG A 760 18.42 -8.83 -13.67
CA ARG A 760 17.61 -7.69 -14.08
C ARG A 760 16.17 -7.80 -13.56
N LEU A 761 15.57 -8.99 -13.65
CA LEU A 761 14.22 -9.24 -13.15
C LEU A 761 14.15 -9.14 -11.62
N LEU A 762 15.15 -9.68 -10.90
CA LEU A 762 15.22 -9.57 -9.44
C LEU A 762 15.34 -8.09 -9.00
N ASP A 763 16.20 -7.30 -9.64
CA ASP A 763 16.38 -5.87 -9.37
C ASP A 763 15.09 -5.06 -9.65
N ARG A 764 14.45 -5.29 -10.80
CA ARG A 764 13.18 -4.62 -11.14
C ARG A 764 12.07 -4.96 -10.16
N ALA A 765 11.92 -6.25 -9.82
CA ALA A 765 10.91 -6.69 -8.85
C ALA A 765 11.20 -6.12 -7.45
N GLN A 766 12.47 -6.09 -7.02
CA GLN A 766 12.88 -5.47 -5.77
C GLN A 766 12.50 -3.99 -5.71
N LYS A 767 12.83 -3.22 -6.76
CA LYS A 767 12.53 -1.78 -6.83
C LYS A 767 11.03 -1.52 -6.83
N HIS A 768 10.26 -2.35 -7.54
CA HIS A 768 8.82 -2.18 -7.65
C HIS A 768 8.07 -2.57 -6.37
N PHE A 769 8.42 -3.72 -5.77
CA PHE A 769 7.70 -4.29 -4.62
C PHE A 769 8.33 -3.99 -3.25
N SER A 770 9.57 -3.48 -3.21
CA SER A 770 10.35 -3.18 -2.01
C SER A 770 10.51 -4.40 -1.08
N ILE A 771 10.68 -5.59 -1.66
CA ILE A 771 10.89 -6.85 -0.94
C ILE A 771 12.40 -7.14 -0.90
N ALA A 772 13.00 -7.09 0.29
CA ALA A 772 14.45 -7.25 0.45
C ALA A 772 14.98 -8.66 0.13
N HIS A 773 14.12 -9.68 0.10
CA HIS A 773 14.52 -11.05 -0.25
C HIS A 773 15.16 -11.14 -1.63
N PHE A 774 14.72 -10.30 -2.57
CA PHE A 774 15.27 -10.25 -3.93
C PHE A 774 16.77 -9.90 -3.93
N ASP A 775 17.21 -8.99 -3.06
CA ASP A 775 18.63 -8.61 -2.95
C ASP A 775 19.48 -9.74 -2.36
N HIS A 776 19.00 -10.39 -1.30
CA HIS A 776 19.69 -11.52 -0.68
C HIS A 776 19.82 -12.71 -1.64
N VAL A 777 18.75 -13.01 -2.38
CA VAL A 777 18.76 -14.06 -3.42
C VAL A 777 19.69 -13.69 -4.57
N SER A 778 19.69 -12.43 -5.02
CA SER A 778 20.58 -11.92 -6.05
C SER A 778 22.06 -12.14 -5.68
N ARG A 779 22.45 -11.78 -4.44
CA ARG A 779 23.80 -12.01 -3.90
C ARG A 779 24.16 -13.50 -3.88
N LEU A 780 23.25 -14.37 -3.42
CA LEU A 780 23.50 -15.81 -3.37
C LEU A 780 23.65 -16.44 -4.76
N LEU A 781 22.84 -16.04 -5.73
CA LEU A 781 22.92 -16.52 -7.12
C LEU A 781 24.23 -16.07 -7.79
N GLN A 782 24.64 -14.82 -7.59
CA GLN A 782 25.92 -14.33 -8.10
C GLN A 782 27.09 -15.15 -7.54
N GLU A 783 27.10 -15.41 -6.24
CA GLU A 783 28.13 -16.22 -5.60
C GLU A 783 28.11 -17.68 -6.10
N LEU A 784 26.93 -18.27 -6.28
CA LEU A 784 26.77 -19.60 -6.88
C LEU A 784 27.43 -19.64 -8.26
N TRP A 785 27.18 -18.65 -9.11
CA TRP A 785 27.73 -18.58 -10.46
C TRP A 785 29.24 -18.30 -10.48
N ILE A 786 29.75 -17.44 -9.58
CA ILE A 786 31.19 -17.18 -9.45
C ILE A 786 31.95 -18.46 -9.09
N ARG A 787 31.41 -19.27 -8.16
CA ARG A 787 32.01 -20.54 -7.76
C ARG A 787 31.85 -21.63 -8.82
N ALA A 788 30.75 -21.61 -9.59
CA ALA A 788 30.56 -22.48 -10.74
C ALA A 788 31.60 -22.21 -11.84
N ASP A 789 31.94 -20.93 -12.08
CA ASP A 789 32.93 -20.52 -13.08
C ASP A 789 34.39 -20.79 -12.64
N ASN A 790 34.66 -20.88 -11.33
CA ASN A 790 36.01 -21.07 -10.76
C ASN A 790 36.17 -22.34 -9.89
N PRO A 791 36.06 -23.56 -10.45
CA PRO A 791 36.05 -24.81 -9.67
C PRO A 791 37.39 -25.19 -8.99
N VAL A 792 38.48 -24.42 -9.17
CA VAL A 792 39.86 -24.87 -8.91
C VAL A 792 40.55 -24.17 -7.71
N SER A 793 40.02 -23.08 -7.12
CA SER A 793 40.85 -22.24 -6.23
C SER A 793 40.78 -22.49 -4.71
N GLU A 794 39.95 -23.40 -4.19
CA GLU A 794 40.00 -23.73 -2.74
C GLU A 794 40.15 -25.24 -2.51
N ALA A 795 41.38 -25.60 -2.17
CA ALA A 795 41.80 -26.96 -1.86
C ALA A 795 41.11 -27.48 -0.60
N SER A 796 40.06 -28.27 -0.80
CA SER A 796 39.69 -29.41 0.03
C SER A 796 38.87 -30.38 -0.82
N PRO A 797 39.36 -31.60 -1.12
CA PRO A 797 38.67 -32.56 -2.00
C PRO A 797 37.30 -33.06 -1.48
N GLY A 798 36.86 -32.60 -0.29
CA GLY A 798 35.51 -32.81 0.23
C GLY A 798 34.49 -31.70 -0.11
N MET A 799 34.91 -30.51 -0.54
CA MET A 799 34.01 -29.37 -0.80
C MET A 799 33.58 -29.22 -2.27
N GLN A 800 34.33 -29.78 -3.23
CA GLN A 800 33.96 -29.76 -4.66
C GLN A 800 32.65 -30.52 -4.97
N GLY A 801 32.18 -31.37 -4.05
CA GLY A 801 30.88 -32.06 -4.16
C GLY A 801 29.67 -31.29 -3.64
N MET A 802 29.82 -30.06 -3.11
CA MET A 802 28.80 -29.37 -2.30
C MET A 802 28.40 -27.98 -2.79
N LEU A 803 28.60 -27.63 -4.08
CA LEU A 803 28.04 -26.39 -4.61
C LEU A 803 26.52 -26.52 -4.72
N ASN A 804 25.77 -25.92 -3.79
CA ASN A 804 24.30 -25.88 -3.81
C ASN A 804 23.79 -24.65 -3.05
N LEU A 805 22.61 -24.15 -3.38
CA LEU A 805 22.06 -22.92 -2.81
C LEU A 805 21.77 -23.04 -1.30
N GLN A 806 21.36 -24.22 -0.83
CA GLN A 806 21.11 -24.46 0.60
C GLN A 806 22.39 -24.37 1.44
N GLY A 807 23.51 -24.85 0.90
CA GLY A 807 24.83 -24.82 1.53
C GLY A 807 25.42 -23.41 1.52
N LEU A 808 25.27 -22.68 0.41
CA LEU A 808 25.71 -21.29 0.31
C LEU A 808 24.95 -20.39 1.29
N SER A 809 23.63 -20.45 1.32
CA SER A 809 22.82 -19.68 2.28
C SER A 809 23.26 -19.89 3.74
N ARG A 810 23.53 -21.14 4.14
CA ARG A 810 24.10 -21.46 5.46
C ARG A 810 25.50 -20.88 5.70
N GLN A 811 26.36 -20.83 4.68
CA GLN A 811 27.69 -20.23 4.79
C GLN A 811 27.63 -18.71 5.02
N PHE A 812 26.64 -18.03 4.45
CA PHE A 812 26.41 -16.60 4.64
C PHE A 812 25.53 -16.28 5.86
N ASP A 813 25.13 -17.28 6.65
CA ASP A 813 24.18 -17.16 7.77
C ASP A 813 22.87 -16.46 7.36
N LEU A 814 22.37 -16.82 6.17
CA LEU A 814 21.12 -16.30 5.61
C LEU A 814 20.04 -17.38 5.67
N CYS A 815 18.91 -17.05 6.31
CA CYS A 815 17.68 -17.85 6.28
C CYS A 815 16.59 -17.06 5.56
N ILE A 816 16.34 -17.38 4.29
CA ILE A 816 15.54 -16.56 3.37
C ILE A 816 14.26 -17.31 3.01
N PRO A 817 13.06 -16.78 3.28
CA PRO A 817 11.85 -17.31 2.64
C PRO A 817 11.81 -16.92 1.16
N LEU A 818 11.20 -17.75 0.32
CA LEU A 818 11.14 -17.53 -1.12
C LEU A 818 9.74 -17.11 -1.57
N PHE A 819 9.11 -16.17 -0.88
CA PHE A 819 7.79 -15.64 -1.24
C PHE A 819 7.65 -14.15 -0.96
#